data_AF-A0A2E7KXF1-F1
#
_entry.id   AF-A0A2E7KXF1-F1
#
_cell.length_a   1.000
_cell.length_b   1.000
_cell.length_c   1.000
_cell.angle_alpha   90.00
_cell.angle_beta   90.00
_cell.angle_gamma   90.00
#
_symmetry.space_group_name_H-M   'P 1'
#
loop_
_entity.id
_entity.type
_entity.pdbx_description
1 polymer ?
#
loop_
_entity_poly.entity_id
_entity_poly.type
_entity_poly.pdbx_seq_one_letter_code
_entity_poly.pdbx_strand_id
1 'polypeptide(L)'
;MLKWGIKMDDEIGYENYGADTLDSWVIEKVDDWNDTWKTNYKNAFDEYYRLWRGKWSEEDKANQSERSTIISPALQQAVESSVAEIEEATFGRGAFFNIRDDITLPEEPKTEEEAQATAAKMEELKQNKLKIRFLREKLNDDFAKAGIRKAVGECLINSAVYGTGIAEIVVDMMDEVKPVQTMYNNQVTQGTTLESRTIVKLRPIQPQNFKIDPLATSIETSLGVAIDEFVQPHQIKLLQEQGVYLPVDIGVDSKTTSDLDADHTIIDQPKEKVRLTKYFGLVPRHLLDKFNGTDEIITDLEEEIEASVEEQIEDAEAVLSAEVEAKVGPFYVEAMVVIANGSTILKAQENPFYLKDRPIVAFQWDVVPGRFWGRGVCEKGYSSQKALDTELRARIDALALTNAPMIAMDSTRMPRGAKPQVRPGKVLLTNGDPREVLQPFNFGSVSQISFAQAEALQRMVQTSTGAIDAAGIPGSINGEATAAGISMSLSAIIKRHKRTLVNFQDSFLIPMVKMAACRYMQFEPDRYPVNDYVFEVTSTLGIIAREYEVTQLVQLLQTMSPDTPMYPMLVSSIVDNMQLANREELMRLIEESAQPNPEEAKRQQAMDQMQIDFQQSQTNLLNSQAATEQARGEKVMAEIRALPLELENDRVRALAALERAEKEPGKDFKEKLGLAESFIKEGKLGLDKAKFLSEQ
;
A
#
# COMPACT_ATOMS: atom_id res chain seq x y z
N MET A 1 -7.19 14.84 34.39
CA MET A 1 -7.20 13.66 35.29
C MET A 1 -7.99 14.00 36.53
N LEU A 2 -9.26 13.62 36.58
CA LEU A 2 -10.05 13.59 37.81
C LEU A 2 -10.00 12.14 38.31
N LYS A 3 -9.20 11.88 39.35
CA LYS A 3 -9.20 10.60 40.07
C LYS A 3 -10.52 10.49 40.83
N TRP A 4 -11.48 9.76 40.28
CA TRP A 4 -12.58 9.25 41.09
C TRP A 4 -12.07 8.00 41.80
N GLY A 5 -11.82 8.14 43.10
CA GLY A 5 -11.57 7.00 43.98
C GLY A 5 -12.87 6.23 44.15
N ILE A 6 -13.00 5.13 43.42
CA ILE A 6 -13.99 4.10 43.69
C ILE A 6 -13.23 3.05 44.50
N LYS A 7 -13.57 2.91 45.79
CA LYS A 7 -13.27 1.69 46.54
C LYS A 7 -14.00 0.57 45.79
N MET A 8 -13.26 -0.36 45.21
CA MET A 8 -13.87 -1.60 44.74
C MET A 8 -14.22 -2.37 46.01
N ASP A 9 -15.51 -2.42 46.32
CA ASP A 9 -16.03 -3.37 47.29
C ASP A 9 -15.80 -4.78 46.70
N ASP A 10 -15.11 -5.65 47.44
CA ASP A 10 -14.79 -7.05 47.11
C ASP A 10 -16.03 -7.98 47.03
N GLU A 11 -17.22 -7.43 46.74
CA GLU A 11 -18.50 -8.14 46.72
C GLU A 11 -19.24 -8.00 45.37
N ILE A 12 -18.53 -7.95 44.23
CA ILE A 12 -19.18 -8.30 42.96
C ILE A 12 -19.24 -9.82 42.89
N GLY A 13 -20.33 -10.39 43.43
CA GLY A 13 -20.58 -11.84 43.48
C GLY A 13 -20.21 -12.56 42.18
N TYR A 14 -19.16 -13.38 42.28
CA TYR A 14 -18.55 -14.14 41.19
C TYR A 14 -19.32 -15.43 40.82
N GLU A 15 -20.56 -15.60 41.30
CA GLU A 15 -21.38 -16.81 41.09
C GLU A 15 -22.12 -16.86 39.75
N ASN A 16 -22.03 -15.84 38.90
CA ASN A 16 -22.87 -15.70 37.69
C ASN A 16 -22.21 -16.13 36.35
N TYR A 17 -20.98 -16.63 36.36
CA TYR A 17 -20.38 -17.26 35.18
C TYR A 17 -20.42 -18.77 35.36
N GLY A 18 -21.48 -19.42 34.85
CA GLY A 18 -21.84 -20.82 35.10
C GLY A 18 -20.90 -21.91 34.54
N ALA A 19 -19.59 -21.66 34.47
CA ALA A 19 -18.60 -22.63 34.00
C ALA A 19 -17.49 -22.82 35.04
N ASP A 20 -17.38 -24.03 35.60
CA ASP A 20 -16.38 -24.42 36.62
C ASP A 20 -14.96 -24.58 36.06
N THR A 21 -14.83 -24.72 34.73
CA THR A 21 -13.57 -25.02 34.03
C THR A 21 -13.34 -24.12 32.81
N LEU A 22 -12.06 -23.85 32.51
CA LEU A 22 -11.64 -22.97 31.42
C LEU A 22 -12.12 -23.45 30.03
N ASP A 23 -12.06 -24.76 29.78
CA ASP A 23 -12.51 -25.38 28.54
C ASP A 23 -14.01 -25.19 28.32
N SER A 24 -14.82 -25.44 29.36
CA SER A 24 -16.27 -25.27 29.30
C SER A 24 -16.64 -23.81 29.01
N TRP A 25 -16.00 -22.87 29.68
CA TRP A 25 -16.26 -21.44 29.49
C TRP A 25 -15.95 -20.98 28.05
N VAL A 26 -14.81 -21.38 27.50
CA VAL A 26 -14.42 -21.01 26.13
C VAL A 26 -15.37 -21.64 25.11
N ILE A 27 -15.68 -22.93 25.25
CA ILE A 27 -16.53 -23.64 24.28
C ILE A 27 -17.96 -23.13 24.30
N GLU A 28 -18.53 -22.81 25.46
CA GLU A 28 -19.87 -22.20 25.57
C GLU A 28 -19.93 -20.90 24.75
N LYS A 29 -18.95 -20.01 24.91
CA LYS A 29 -18.89 -18.75 24.15
C LYS A 29 -18.70 -18.97 22.65
N VAL A 30 -17.82 -19.90 22.27
CA VAL A 30 -17.57 -20.19 20.85
C VAL A 30 -18.79 -20.80 20.17
N ASP A 31 -19.52 -21.69 20.85
CA ASP A 31 -20.74 -22.30 20.32
C ASP A 31 -21.88 -21.27 20.22
N ASP A 32 -22.04 -20.35 21.20
CA ASP A 32 -22.98 -19.21 21.10
C ASP A 32 -22.71 -18.32 19.88
N TRP A 33 -21.43 -18.00 19.64
CA TRP A 33 -21.01 -17.21 18.49
C TRP A 33 -21.26 -17.96 17.18
N ASN A 34 -21.06 -19.27 17.18
CA ASN A 34 -21.33 -20.13 16.03
C ASN A 34 -22.82 -20.17 15.68
N ASP A 35 -23.69 -20.31 16.66
CA ASP A 35 -25.14 -20.36 16.45
C ASP A 35 -25.69 -19.01 15.96
N THR A 36 -25.14 -17.91 16.48
CA THR A 36 -25.46 -16.56 15.99
C THR A 36 -25.03 -16.39 14.54
N TRP A 37 -23.83 -16.87 14.17
CA TRP A 37 -23.34 -16.81 12.79
C TRP A 37 -24.18 -17.70 11.86
N LYS A 38 -24.48 -18.94 12.26
CA LYS A 38 -25.29 -19.89 11.47
C LYS A 38 -26.67 -19.34 11.16
N THR A 39 -27.30 -18.71 12.13
CA THR A 39 -28.65 -18.17 11.99
C THR A 39 -28.70 -16.99 11.02
N ASN A 40 -27.68 -16.12 11.04
CA ASN A 40 -27.72 -14.85 10.31
C ASN A 40 -27.01 -14.87 8.95
N TYR A 41 -25.90 -15.60 8.81
CA TYR A 41 -24.98 -15.45 7.68
C TYR A 41 -24.77 -16.72 6.84
N LYS A 42 -24.90 -17.91 7.43
CA LYS A 42 -24.56 -19.19 6.75
C LYS A 42 -25.22 -19.34 5.38
N ASN A 43 -26.56 -19.24 5.32
CA ASN A 43 -27.31 -19.42 4.08
C ASN A 43 -26.89 -18.42 2.99
N ALA A 44 -26.70 -17.15 3.36
CA ALA A 44 -26.28 -16.12 2.40
C ALA A 44 -24.87 -16.38 1.86
N PHE A 45 -23.94 -16.81 2.73
CA PHE A 45 -22.56 -17.08 2.35
C PHE A 45 -22.45 -18.32 1.45
N ASP A 46 -23.21 -19.38 1.75
CA ASP A 46 -23.28 -20.58 0.92
C ASP A 46 -23.84 -20.24 -0.47
N GLU A 47 -24.84 -19.36 -0.56
CA GLU A 47 -25.35 -18.84 -1.81
C GLU A 47 -24.31 -18.00 -2.59
N TYR A 48 -23.57 -17.12 -1.92
CA TYR A 48 -22.53 -16.31 -2.56
C TYR A 48 -21.40 -17.19 -3.12
N TYR A 49 -20.94 -18.17 -2.34
CA TYR A 49 -19.93 -19.11 -2.78
C TYR A 49 -20.42 -19.93 -3.98
N ARG A 50 -21.66 -20.40 -3.95
CA ARG A 50 -22.27 -21.17 -5.05
C ARG A 50 -22.37 -20.35 -6.34
N LEU A 51 -22.83 -19.09 -6.25
CA LEU A 51 -22.93 -18.18 -7.40
C LEU A 51 -21.55 -17.85 -7.97
N TRP A 52 -20.55 -17.60 -7.12
CA TRP A 52 -19.17 -17.39 -7.55
C TRP A 52 -18.58 -18.64 -8.23
N ARG A 53 -18.87 -19.85 -7.73
CA ARG A 53 -18.45 -21.11 -8.37
C ARG A 53 -19.26 -21.46 -9.63
N GLY A 54 -20.33 -20.72 -9.93
CA GLY A 54 -21.17 -20.97 -11.10
C GLY A 54 -21.92 -22.29 -11.03
N LYS A 55 -22.28 -22.75 -9.82
CA LYS A 55 -23.01 -24.00 -9.60
C LYS A 55 -24.52 -23.73 -9.58
N TRP A 56 -25.26 -24.46 -10.39
CA TRP A 56 -26.72 -24.37 -10.45
C TRP A 56 -27.38 -25.07 -9.26
N SER A 57 -28.45 -24.45 -8.73
CA SER A 57 -29.31 -25.02 -7.70
C SER A 57 -30.77 -24.95 -8.15
N GLU A 58 -31.58 -25.93 -7.72
CA GLU A 58 -33.02 -25.95 -7.99
C GLU A 58 -33.77 -24.82 -7.28
N GLU A 59 -33.23 -24.31 -6.17
CA GLU A 59 -33.83 -23.24 -5.37
C GLU A 59 -33.92 -21.90 -6.13
N ASP A 60 -33.05 -21.70 -7.12
CA ASP A 60 -33.05 -20.48 -7.95
C ASP A 60 -34.05 -20.53 -9.11
N LYS A 61 -34.87 -21.59 -9.22
CA LYS A 61 -35.93 -21.66 -10.23
C LYS A 61 -37.04 -20.67 -9.89
N ALA A 62 -37.24 -19.67 -10.74
CA ALA A 62 -38.40 -18.79 -10.63
C ALA A 62 -39.67 -19.49 -11.13
N ASN A 63 -39.56 -20.31 -12.17
CA ASN A 63 -40.64 -21.15 -12.68
C ASN A 63 -40.27 -22.64 -12.66
N GLN A 64 -41.19 -23.48 -12.17
CA GLN A 64 -41.01 -24.95 -12.15
C GLN A 64 -40.87 -25.55 -13.56
N SER A 65 -41.33 -24.85 -14.59
CA SER A 65 -41.20 -25.25 -15.99
C SER A 65 -39.83 -24.99 -16.62
N GLU A 66 -38.93 -24.30 -15.90
CA GLU A 66 -37.56 -24.03 -16.36
C GLU A 66 -36.77 -25.34 -16.51
N ARG A 67 -36.21 -25.55 -17.71
CA ARG A 67 -35.44 -26.76 -18.04
C ARG A 67 -33.96 -26.47 -18.18
N SER A 68 -33.61 -25.26 -18.60
CA SER A 68 -32.22 -24.85 -18.76
C SER A 68 -31.51 -24.67 -17.41
N THR A 69 -30.27 -25.16 -17.33
CA THR A 69 -29.38 -25.02 -16.17
C THR A 69 -28.24 -24.03 -16.44
N ILE A 70 -28.39 -23.13 -17.43
CA ILE A 70 -27.33 -22.17 -17.77
C ILE A 70 -27.12 -21.14 -16.65
N ILE A 71 -25.86 -20.72 -16.47
CA ILE A 71 -25.45 -19.64 -15.57
C ILE A 71 -24.53 -18.71 -16.34
N SER A 72 -24.72 -17.41 -16.16
CA SER A 72 -23.86 -16.36 -16.70
C SER A 72 -22.58 -16.23 -15.89
N PRO A 73 -21.39 -16.15 -16.51
CA PRO A 73 -20.12 -15.96 -15.81
C PRO A 73 -19.88 -14.52 -15.32
N ALA A 74 -20.85 -13.61 -15.47
CA ALA A 74 -20.65 -12.17 -15.21
C ALA A 74 -20.19 -11.87 -13.76
N LEU A 75 -20.77 -12.53 -12.75
CA LEU A 75 -20.34 -12.36 -11.36
C LEU A 75 -18.94 -12.93 -11.11
N GLN A 76 -18.59 -14.04 -11.75
CA GLN A 76 -17.27 -14.69 -11.59
C GLN A 76 -16.17 -13.77 -12.12
N GLN A 77 -16.37 -13.27 -13.34
CA GLN A 77 -15.48 -12.30 -13.97
C GLN A 77 -15.35 -11.03 -13.13
N ALA A 78 -16.44 -10.59 -12.49
CA ALA A 78 -16.40 -9.41 -11.63
C ALA A 78 -15.55 -9.60 -10.37
N VAL A 79 -15.63 -10.77 -9.73
CA VAL A 79 -14.79 -11.12 -8.58
C VAL A 79 -13.32 -11.20 -8.99
N GLU A 80 -13.00 -11.94 -10.05
CA GLU A 80 -11.63 -12.14 -10.53
C GLU A 80 -10.97 -10.82 -10.96
N SER A 81 -11.70 -9.98 -11.71
CA SER A 81 -11.23 -8.67 -12.15
C SER A 81 -10.96 -7.73 -10.96
N SER A 82 -11.86 -7.68 -9.98
CA SER A 82 -11.71 -6.78 -8.83
C SER A 82 -10.56 -7.21 -7.91
N VAL A 83 -10.39 -8.52 -7.69
CA VAL A 83 -9.27 -9.06 -6.90
C VAL A 83 -7.94 -8.81 -7.60
N ALA A 84 -7.85 -9.07 -8.90
CA ALA A 84 -6.64 -8.84 -9.68
C ALA A 84 -6.21 -7.36 -9.65
N GLU A 85 -7.16 -6.42 -9.71
CA GLU A 85 -6.86 -4.99 -9.63
C GLU A 85 -6.25 -4.59 -8.28
N ILE A 86 -6.77 -5.10 -7.16
CA ILE A 86 -6.23 -4.82 -5.82
C ILE A 86 -4.89 -5.52 -5.60
N GLU A 87 -4.74 -6.77 -6.05
CA GLU A 87 -3.49 -7.51 -5.94
C GLU A 87 -2.36 -6.78 -6.69
N GLU A 88 -2.61 -6.34 -7.92
CA GLU A 88 -1.62 -5.62 -8.71
C GLU A 88 -1.35 -4.21 -8.18
N ALA A 89 -2.35 -3.51 -7.64
CA ALA A 89 -2.14 -2.23 -6.97
C ALA A 89 -1.22 -2.35 -5.74
N THR A 90 -1.30 -3.48 -5.05
CA THR A 90 -0.53 -3.78 -3.84
C THR A 90 0.88 -4.28 -4.19
N PHE A 91 1.01 -5.30 -5.04
CA PHE A 91 2.27 -6.01 -5.29
C PHE A 91 2.98 -5.63 -6.60
N GLY A 92 2.36 -4.82 -7.46
CA GLY A 92 2.83 -4.55 -8.82
C GLY A 92 4.17 -3.83 -8.96
N ARG A 93 4.62 -3.09 -7.94
CA ARG A 93 5.92 -2.39 -7.93
C ARG A 93 7.05 -3.15 -7.19
N GLY A 94 6.84 -4.41 -6.83
CA GLY A 94 7.84 -5.25 -6.18
C GLY A 94 8.01 -5.00 -4.67
N ALA A 95 7.98 -3.75 -4.20
CA ALA A 95 7.93 -3.40 -2.78
C ALA A 95 6.55 -2.86 -2.41
N PHE A 96 5.84 -3.58 -1.53
CA PHE A 96 4.46 -3.24 -1.14
C PHE A 96 4.35 -2.52 0.22
N PHE A 97 5.46 -2.34 0.94
CA PHE A 97 5.52 -1.55 2.16
C PHE A 97 6.86 -0.81 2.26
N ASN A 98 6.86 0.26 3.05
CA ASN A 98 8.05 1.02 3.39
C ASN A 98 8.12 1.22 4.91
N ILE A 99 9.30 1.57 5.38
CA ILE A 99 9.55 1.82 6.79
C ILE A 99 10.11 3.23 6.89
N ARG A 100 9.51 4.04 7.75
CA ARG A 100 9.96 5.38 8.06
C ARG A 100 10.47 5.43 9.49
N ASP A 101 11.54 6.20 9.67
CA ASP A 101 12.06 6.56 10.99
C ASP A 101 11.30 7.77 11.54
N ASP A 102 10.96 7.77 12.83
CA ASP A 102 10.25 8.88 13.50
C ASP A 102 11.20 10.02 13.90
N ILE A 103 12.31 10.19 13.17
CA ILE A 103 13.25 11.28 13.45
C ILE A 103 12.77 12.54 12.75
N THR A 104 12.21 13.47 13.52
CA THR A 104 11.96 14.84 13.08
C THR A 104 13.28 15.53 12.74
N LEU A 105 13.38 16.07 11.53
CA LEU A 105 14.49 16.91 11.11
C LEU A 105 14.59 18.13 12.05
N PRO A 106 15.77 18.43 12.64
CA PRO A 106 15.97 19.70 13.33
C PRO A 106 15.82 20.87 12.34
N GLU A 107 15.23 21.99 12.79
CA GLU A 107 15.25 23.26 12.04
C GLU A 107 16.68 23.68 11.70
N GLU A 108 16.84 24.47 10.63
CA GLU A 108 18.14 24.94 10.16
C GLU A 108 18.99 25.56 11.29
N PRO A 109 20.27 25.17 11.44
CA PRO A 109 21.09 25.61 12.55
C PRO A 109 21.34 27.12 12.47
N LYS A 110 21.12 27.84 13.59
CA LYS A 110 21.40 29.28 13.70
C LYS A 110 22.83 29.55 14.18
N THR A 111 23.53 28.54 14.70
CA THR A 111 24.83 28.66 15.37
C THR A 111 25.83 27.58 14.91
N GLU A 112 27.13 27.86 14.87
CA GLU A 112 28.17 26.92 14.38
C GLU A 112 28.29 25.63 15.20
N GLU A 113 28.02 25.65 16.51
CA GLU A 113 27.99 24.43 17.36
C GLU A 113 26.78 23.55 17.05
N GLU A 114 25.63 24.16 16.71
CA GLU A 114 24.43 23.43 16.25
C GLU A 114 24.65 22.83 14.85
N ALA A 115 25.50 23.44 14.02
CA ALA A 115 25.88 22.91 12.70
C ALA A 115 26.68 21.60 12.81
N GLN A 116 27.56 21.47 13.81
CA GLN A 116 28.30 20.22 14.06
C GLN A 116 27.41 19.14 14.67
N ALA A 117 26.53 19.50 15.61
CA ALA A 117 25.54 18.58 16.17
C ALA A 117 24.54 18.09 15.11
N THR A 118 24.08 18.96 14.22
CA THR A 118 23.22 18.59 13.08
C THR A 118 23.97 17.76 12.03
N ALA A 119 25.27 17.98 11.80
CA ALA A 119 26.08 17.14 10.91
C ALA A 119 26.26 15.72 11.47
N ALA A 120 26.58 15.57 12.76
CA ALA A 120 26.65 14.28 13.42
C ALA A 120 25.29 13.55 13.42
N LYS A 121 24.21 14.28 13.70
CA LYS A 121 22.84 13.75 13.65
C LYS A 121 22.41 13.40 12.22
N MET A 122 22.87 14.12 11.20
CA MET A 122 22.70 13.77 9.79
C MET A 122 23.47 12.50 9.40
N GLU A 123 24.66 12.30 9.95
CA GLU A 123 25.46 11.09 9.71
C GLU A 123 24.83 9.86 10.38
N GLU A 124 24.31 10.02 11.60
CA GLU A 124 23.50 9.02 12.28
C GLU A 124 22.20 8.70 11.50
N LEU A 125 21.51 9.73 11.00
CA LEU A 125 20.35 9.59 10.10
C LEU A 125 20.70 8.82 8.81
N LYS A 126 21.88 9.05 8.21
CA LYS A 126 22.33 8.29 7.03
C LYS A 126 22.57 6.82 7.38
N GLN A 127 23.19 6.54 8.52
CA GLN A 127 23.39 5.16 8.99
C GLN A 127 22.05 4.47 9.30
N ASN A 128 21.09 5.17 9.91
CA ASN A 128 19.77 4.63 10.18
C ASN A 128 18.95 4.41 8.91
N LYS A 129 19.03 5.32 7.92
CA LYS A 129 18.44 5.10 6.59
C LYS A 129 18.98 3.84 5.90
N LEU A 130 20.28 3.55 6.03
CA LEU A 130 20.88 2.33 5.51
C LEU A 130 20.37 1.09 6.25
N LYS A 131 20.26 1.14 7.58
CA LYS A 131 19.67 0.05 8.39
C LYS A 131 18.20 -0.21 8.04
N ILE A 132 17.41 0.84 7.85
CA ILE A 132 15.99 0.76 7.47
C ILE A 132 15.84 0.15 6.08
N ARG A 133 16.69 0.56 5.13
CA ARG A 133 16.70 -0.05 3.79
C ARG A 133 17.03 -1.54 3.86
N PHE A 134 18.06 -1.90 4.63
CA PHE A 134 18.44 -3.30 4.85
C PHE A 134 17.30 -4.10 5.50
N LEU A 135 16.66 -3.55 6.53
CA LEU A 135 15.52 -4.16 7.21
C LEU A 135 14.35 -4.40 6.24
N ARG A 136 14.03 -3.40 5.42
CA ARG A 136 12.96 -3.50 4.41
C ARG A 136 13.25 -4.57 3.37
N GLU A 137 14.47 -4.61 2.83
CA GLU A 137 14.89 -5.63 1.85
C GLU A 137 14.81 -7.03 2.48
N LYS A 138 15.27 -7.19 3.71
CA LYS A 138 15.22 -8.46 4.44
C LYS A 138 13.80 -8.93 4.75
N LEU A 139 12.92 -8.04 5.19
CA LEU A 139 11.51 -8.37 5.43
C LEU A 139 10.81 -8.75 4.12
N ASN A 140 11.11 -8.08 3.01
CA ASN A 140 10.59 -8.46 1.69
C ASN A 140 11.04 -9.89 1.31
N ASP A 141 12.31 -10.23 1.50
CA ASP A 141 12.84 -11.57 1.23
C ASP A 141 12.15 -12.64 2.09
N ASP A 142 11.93 -12.36 3.37
CA ASP A 142 11.25 -13.29 4.28
C ASP A 142 9.76 -13.45 3.95
N PHE A 143 9.08 -12.37 3.55
CA PHE A 143 7.71 -12.43 3.07
C PHE A 143 7.57 -13.20 1.76
N ALA A 144 8.56 -13.12 0.88
CA ALA A 144 8.64 -13.94 -0.32
C ALA A 144 8.82 -15.42 0.01
N LYS A 145 9.74 -15.76 0.94
CA LYS A 145 9.96 -17.13 1.42
C LYS A 145 8.74 -17.72 2.12
N ALA A 146 8.02 -16.92 2.90
CA ALA A 146 6.81 -17.32 3.60
C ALA A 146 5.60 -17.52 2.67
N GLY A 147 5.68 -17.09 1.41
CA GLY A 147 4.57 -17.20 0.45
C GLY A 147 3.40 -16.26 0.77
N ILE A 148 3.67 -15.10 1.40
CA ILE A 148 2.62 -14.18 1.87
C ILE A 148 1.74 -13.69 0.72
N ARG A 149 2.31 -13.41 -0.46
CA ARG A 149 1.53 -12.97 -1.64
C ARG A 149 0.40 -13.94 -1.98
N LYS A 150 0.68 -15.26 -1.94
CA LYS A 150 -0.32 -16.29 -2.21
C LYS A 150 -1.43 -16.29 -1.15
N ALA A 151 -1.04 -16.21 0.13
CA ALA A 151 -1.99 -16.17 1.24
C ALA A 151 -2.87 -14.91 1.23
N VAL A 152 -2.28 -13.76 0.87
CA VAL A 152 -3.01 -12.50 0.68
C VAL A 152 -4.00 -12.62 -0.47
N GLY A 153 -3.60 -13.20 -1.61
CA GLY A 153 -4.50 -13.43 -2.74
C GLY A 153 -5.73 -14.26 -2.37
N GLU A 154 -5.55 -15.33 -1.59
CA GLU A 154 -6.66 -16.14 -1.08
C GLU A 154 -7.57 -15.35 -0.12
N CYS A 155 -6.98 -14.52 0.75
CA CYS A 155 -7.74 -13.62 1.64
C CYS A 155 -8.55 -12.58 0.84
N LEU A 156 -8.00 -12.04 -0.26
CA LEU A 156 -8.68 -11.13 -1.17
C LEU A 156 -9.85 -11.80 -1.90
N ILE A 157 -9.71 -13.07 -2.30
CA ILE A 157 -10.82 -13.83 -2.89
C ILE A 157 -11.92 -14.05 -1.84
N ASN A 158 -11.56 -14.47 -0.63
CA ASN A 158 -12.53 -14.70 0.45
C ASN A 158 -13.31 -13.42 0.79
N SER A 159 -12.64 -12.27 0.86
CA SER A 159 -13.35 -10.99 1.10
C SER A 159 -14.21 -10.54 -0.08
N ALA A 160 -13.80 -10.81 -1.32
CA ALA A 160 -14.62 -10.50 -2.48
C ALA A 160 -15.90 -11.34 -2.53
N VAL A 161 -15.82 -12.62 -2.12
CA VAL A 161 -16.97 -13.53 -2.08
C VAL A 161 -17.87 -13.26 -0.86
N TYR A 162 -17.31 -13.30 0.35
CA TYR A 162 -18.06 -13.24 1.60
C TYR A 162 -18.16 -11.85 2.23
N GLY A 163 -17.39 -10.88 1.73
CA GLY A 163 -17.36 -9.50 2.22
C GLY A 163 -16.29 -9.19 3.26
N THR A 164 -15.72 -10.20 3.92
CA THR A 164 -14.63 -10.03 4.89
C THR A 164 -13.56 -11.08 4.67
N GLY A 165 -12.31 -10.64 4.56
CA GLY A 165 -11.13 -11.51 4.46
C GLY A 165 -10.43 -11.56 5.80
N ILE A 166 -10.13 -12.77 6.28
CA ILE A 166 -9.56 -13.02 7.60
C ILE A 166 -8.32 -13.88 7.42
N ALA A 167 -7.26 -13.55 8.16
CA ALA A 167 -6.05 -14.35 8.20
C ALA A 167 -5.44 -14.40 9.60
N GLU A 168 -4.93 -15.58 9.96
CA GLU A 168 -4.13 -15.81 11.17
C GLU A 168 -2.66 -15.66 10.81
N ILE A 169 -1.93 -14.92 11.64
CA ILE A 169 -0.48 -14.80 11.50
C ILE A 169 0.12 -15.88 12.42
N VAL A 170 0.84 -16.83 11.84
CA VAL A 170 1.45 -17.96 12.54
C VAL A 170 2.97 -17.79 12.55
N VAL A 171 3.59 -18.03 13.70
CA VAL A 171 5.05 -18.12 13.82
C VAL A 171 5.42 -19.59 13.70
N ASP A 172 6.29 -19.92 12.74
CA ASP A 172 6.73 -21.28 12.45
C ASP A 172 8.26 -21.35 12.41
N MET A 173 8.83 -22.53 12.63
CA MET A 173 10.28 -22.77 12.57
C MET A 173 10.59 -23.49 11.25
N MET A 174 11.42 -22.88 10.41
CA MET A 174 11.84 -23.42 9.12
C MET A 174 13.35 -23.63 9.12
N ASP A 175 13.79 -24.84 8.78
CA ASP A 175 15.22 -25.14 8.65
C ASP A 175 15.75 -24.61 7.31
N GLU A 176 16.61 -23.59 7.38
CA GLU A 176 17.33 -23.08 6.21
C GLU A 176 18.60 -23.91 5.98
N VAL A 177 18.74 -24.44 4.77
CA VAL A 177 19.96 -25.15 4.33
C VAL A 177 20.98 -24.10 3.88
N LYS A 178 22.03 -23.88 4.67
CA LYS A 178 23.16 -23.02 4.28
C LYS A 178 24.31 -23.86 3.73
N PRO A 179 24.83 -23.54 2.52
CA PRO A 179 26.03 -24.19 2.01
C PRO A 179 27.23 -23.70 2.80
N VAL A 180 27.94 -24.61 3.46
CA VAL A 180 29.17 -24.31 4.21
C VAL A 180 30.34 -24.97 3.50
N GLN A 181 31.31 -24.17 3.10
CA GLN A 181 32.59 -24.66 2.62
C GLN A 181 33.52 -24.83 3.82
N THR A 182 33.81 -26.07 4.19
CA THR A 182 34.79 -26.34 5.24
C THR A 182 36.05 -26.87 4.57
N MET A 183 37.20 -26.26 4.89
CA MET A 183 38.49 -26.78 4.42
C MET A 183 38.86 -27.99 5.28
N TYR A 184 38.84 -29.17 4.68
CA TYR A 184 39.33 -30.40 5.31
C TYR A 184 40.50 -30.94 4.49
N ASN A 185 41.67 -31.04 5.12
CA ASN A 185 42.88 -31.61 4.53
C ASN A 185 43.27 -31.01 3.15
N ASN A 186 43.28 -29.67 3.05
CA ASN A 186 43.63 -28.93 1.84
C ASN A 186 42.73 -29.17 0.61
N GLN A 187 41.57 -29.82 0.80
CA GLN A 187 40.50 -29.95 -0.18
C GLN A 187 39.25 -29.21 0.33
N VAL A 188 38.64 -28.42 -0.56
CA VAL A 188 37.38 -27.75 -0.27
C VAL A 188 36.28 -28.80 -0.32
N THR A 189 35.75 -29.18 0.85
CA THR A 189 34.59 -30.08 0.92
C THR A 189 33.35 -29.22 1.13
N GLN A 190 32.39 -29.36 0.21
CA GLN A 190 31.12 -28.65 0.29
C GLN A 190 30.15 -29.46 1.16
N GLY A 191 29.78 -28.91 2.31
CA GLY A 191 28.74 -29.44 3.19
C GLY A 191 27.54 -28.50 3.25
N THR A 192 26.47 -28.96 3.90
CA THR A 192 25.29 -28.16 4.20
C THR A 192 25.05 -28.18 5.70
N THR A 193 24.85 -27.01 6.31
CA THR A 193 24.39 -26.90 7.70
C THR A 193 22.92 -26.52 7.71
N LEU A 194 22.13 -27.18 8.55
CA LEU A 194 20.74 -26.82 8.82
C LEU A 194 20.75 -25.80 9.96
N GLU A 195 20.19 -24.61 9.71
CA GLU A 195 19.96 -23.60 10.73
C GLU A 195 18.46 -23.37 10.86
N SER A 196 17.89 -23.70 12.02
CA SER A 196 16.48 -23.48 12.29
C SER A 196 16.22 -21.99 12.43
N ARG A 197 15.32 -21.47 11.60
CA ARG A 197 14.99 -20.05 11.54
C ARG A 197 13.51 -19.84 11.74
N THR A 198 13.15 -18.85 12.55
CA THR A 198 11.76 -18.43 12.73
C THR A 198 11.26 -17.73 11.47
N ILE A 199 10.12 -18.16 10.94
CA ILE A 199 9.43 -17.51 9.83
C ILE A 199 7.99 -17.19 10.22
N VAL A 200 7.53 -16.01 9.85
CA VAL A 200 6.13 -15.60 10.03
C VAL A 200 5.35 -15.94 8.78
N LYS A 201 4.36 -16.82 8.91
CA LYS A 201 3.45 -17.24 7.84
C LYS A 201 2.08 -16.59 8.03
N LEU A 202 1.40 -16.32 6.93
CA LEU A 202 0.02 -15.88 6.91
C LEU A 202 -0.88 -17.04 6.49
N ARG A 203 -1.85 -17.40 7.31
CA ARG A 203 -2.82 -18.45 7.01
C ARG A 203 -4.20 -17.82 6.76
N PRO A 204 -4.74 -17.87 5.53
CA PRO A 204 -6.08 -17.41 5.26
C PRO A 204 -7.10 -18.33 5.94
N ILE A 205 -8.16 -17.73 6.48
CA ILE A 205 -9.22 -18.46 7.18
C ILE A 205 -10.52 -18.26 6.42
N GLN A 206 -11.29 -19.33 6.26
CA GLN A 206 -12.63 -19.23 5.72
C GLN A 206 -13.60 -18.64 6.75
N PRO A 207 -14.52 -17.75 6.35
CA PRO A 207 -15.47 -17.13 7.27
C PRO A 207 -16.31 -18.12 8.09
N GLN A 208 -16.60 -19.31 7.55
CA GLN A 208 -17.31 -20.38 8.28
C GLN A 208 -16.54 -20.92 9.48
N ASN A 209 -15.21 -20.93 9.45
CA ASN A 209 -14.36 -21.45 10.51
C ASN A 209 -14.03 -20.35 11.54
N PHE A 210 -14.27 -19.08 11.21
CA PHE A 210 -14.02 -17.96 12.11
C PHE A 210 -15.24 -17.63 12.96
N LYS A 211 -15.04 -17.45 14.27
CA LYS A 211 -16.07 -17.12 15.25
C LYS A 211 -15.64 -15.86 16.00
N ILE A 212 -16.56 -14.92 16.10
CA ILE A 212 -16.35 -13.65 16.80
C ILE A 212 -17.61 -13.32 17.58
N ASP A 213 -17.42 -12.61 18.68
CA ASP A 213 -18.49 -11.98 19.44
C ASP A 213 -19.42 -11.17 18.51
N PRO A 214 -20.74 -11.47 18.47
CA PRO A 214 -21.68 -10.77 17.61
C PRO A 214 -21.84 -9.27 17.92
N LEU A 215 -21.45 -8.82 19.13
CA LEU A 215 -21.52 -7.40 19.51
C LEU A 215 -20.30 -6.60 19.03
N ALA A 216 -19.22 -7.28 18.64
CA ALA A 216 -17.99 -6.63 18.27
C ALA A 216 -18.02 -6.06 16.84
N THR A 217 -17.43 -4.88 16.67
CA THR A 217 -17.26 -4.25 15.35
C THR A 217 -15.85 -4.45 14.78
N SER A 218 -14.86 -4.68 15.64
CA SER A 218 -13.48 -4.97 15.28
C SER A 218 -12.90 -6.06 16.19
N ILE A 219 -11.78 -6.68 15.76
CA ILE A 219 -11.09 -7.75 16.51
C ILE A 219 -10.64 -7.27 17.90
N GLU A 220 -10.22 -6.01 18.02
CA GLU A 220 -9.74 -5.44 19.29
C GLU A 220 -10.87 -5.20 20.29
N THR A 221 -12.08 -4.88 19.79
CA THR A 221 -13.25 -4.61 20.65
C THR A 221 -13.96 -5.87 21.14
N SER A 222 -13.70 -7.03 20.53
CA SER A 222 -14.42 -8.26 20.88
C SER A 222 -13.94 -8.84 22.22
N LEU A 223 -14.80 -9.59 22.91
CA LEU A 223 -14.37 -10.40 24.06
C LEU A 223 -13.24 -11.37 23.65
N GLY A 224 -13.42 -12.01 22.51
CA GLY A 224 -12.41 -12.85 21.89
C GLY A 224 -12.78 -13.18 20.46
N VAL A 225 -11.92 -13.97 19.85
CA VAL A 225 -12.06 -14.52 18.50
C VAL A 225 -11.61 -15.97 18.54
N ALA A 226 -12.31 -16.83 17.83
CA ALA A 226 -11.95 -18.23 17.74
C ALA A 226 -11.88 -18.71 16.29
N ILE A 227 -10.96 -19.63 16.04
CA ILE A 227 -10.84 -20.38 14.80
C ILE A 227 -11.19 -21.83 15.12
N ASP A 228 -12.29 -22.30 14.56
CA ASP A 228 -12.79 -23.65 14.74
C ASP A 228 -12.65 -24.41 13.42
N GLU A 229 -11.80 -25.44 13.41
CA GLU A 229 -11.44 -26.16 12.19
C GLU A 229 -11.24 -27.65 12.44
N PHE A 230 -11.51 -28.46 11.42
CA PHE A 230 -11.13 -29.87 11.42
C PHE A 230 -9.71 -30.07 10.94
N VAL A 231 -8.89 -30.72 11.76
CA VAL A 231 -7.49 -31.01 11.48
C VAL A 231 -7.23 -32.51 11.55
N GLN A 232 -6.28 -32.99 10.75
CA GLN A 232 -5.84 -34.37 10.82
C GLN A 232 -4.99 -34.61 12.09
N PRO A 233 -5.14 -35.76 12.77
CA PRO A 233 -4.43 -36.05 14.02
C PRO A 233 -2.90 -35.90 13.95
N HIS A 234 -2.30 -36.17 12.79
CA HIS A 234 -0.84 -36.09 12.62
C HIS A 234 -0.27 -34.68 12.83
N GLN A 235 -1.01 -33.63 12.46
CA GLN A 235 -0.54 -32.25 12.62
C GLN A 235 -0.42 -31.87 14.09
N ILE A 236 -1.38 -32.35 14.90
CA ILE A 236 -1.38 -32.11 16.35
C ILE A 236 -0.23 -32.88 16.99
N LYS A 237 0.01 -34.14 16.57
CA LYS A 237 1.13 -34.94 17.06
C LYS A 237 2.48 -34.31 16.77
N LEU A 238 2.69 -33.75 15.56
CA LEU A 238 3.92 -33.00 15.23
C LEU A 238 4.11 -31.80 16.18
N LEU A 239 3.05 -31.07 16.49
CA LEU A 239 3.11 -29.92 17.39
C LEU A 239 3.30 -30.32 18.87
N GLN A 240 2.85 -31.53 19.26
CA GLN A 240 3.17 -32.12 20.56
C GLN A 240 4.65 -32.54 20.63
N GLU A 241 5.19 -33.14 19.56
CA GLU A 241 6.61 -33.51 19.47
C GLU A 241 7.54 -32.28 19.51
N GLN A 242 7.11 -31.16 18.92
CA GLN A 242 7.79 -29.86 19.01
C GLN A 242 7.67 -29.20 20.40
N GLY A 243 6.84 -29.74 21.30
CA GLY A 243 6.57 -29.16 22.62
C GLY A 243 5.67 -27.92 22.60
N VAL A 244 5.03 -27.60 21.48
CA VAL A 244 4.08 -26.48 21.36
C VAL A 244 2.74 -26.81 22.03
N TYR A 245 2.33 -28.07 21.94
CA TYR A 245 1.13 -28.60 22.57
C TYR A 245 1.47 -29.59 23.68
N LEU A 246 0.61 -29.66 24.69
CA LEU A 246 0.69 -30.62 25.79
C LEU A 246 0.58 -32.06 25.24
N PRO A 247 1.40 -33.00 25.73
CA PRO A 247 1.41 -34.39 25.29
C PRO A 247 0.23 -35.16 25.89
N VAL A 248 -0.98 -34.85 25.43
CA VAL A 248 -2.24 -35.48 25.83
C VAL A 248 -2.75 -36.34 24.68
N ASP A 249 -3.29 -37.52 24.99
CA ASP A 249 -3.90 -38.39 23.99
C ASP A 249 -5.24 -37.81 23.51
N ILE A 250 -5.38 -37.72 22.19
CA ILE A 250 -6.55 -37.11 21.54
C ILE A 250 -7.30 -38.20 20.77
N GLY A 251 -8.57 -38.39 21.12
CA GLY A 251 -9.48 -39.24 20.35
C GLY A 251 -9.87 -38.61 19.00
N VAL A 252 -10.45 -39.42 18.11
CA VAL A 252 -11.11 -38.90 16.90
C VAL A 252 -12.41 -38.21 17.31
N ASP A 253 -12.77 -37.11 16.66
CA ASP A 253 -14.07 -36.48 16.90
C ASP A 253 -15.20 -37.43 16.47
N SER A 254 -16.19 -37.57 17.34
CA SER A 254 -17.37 -38.40 17.11
C SER A 254 -18.49 -37.65 16.40
N LYS A 255 -18.41 -36.31 16.32
CA LYS A 255 -19.47 -35.47 15.74
C LYS A 255 -19.44 -35.51 14.19
N THR A 256 -20.59 -35.81 13.60
CA THR A 256 -20.80 -35.90 12.13
C THR A 256 -21.06 -34.53 11.47
N THR A 257 -20.57 -33.43 12.05
CA THR A 257 -20.81 -32.11 11.49
C THR A 257 -19.85 -31.85 10.32
N SER A 258 -20.38 -31.51 9.15
CA SER A 258 -19.58 -31.21 7.94
C SER A 258 -19.27 -29.72 7.76
N ASP A 259 -19.92 -28.85 8.53
CA ASP A 259 -19.84 -27.39 8.36
C ASP A 259 -18.45 -26.77 8.62
N LEU A 260 -17.55 -27.47 9.34
CA LEU A 260 -16.20 -26.98 9.67
C LEU A 260 -15.11 -27.59 8.77
N ASP A 261 -15.51 -28.40 7.78
CA ASP A 261 -14.58 -28.99 6.82
C ASP A 261 -14.04 -27.90 5.87
N ALA A 262 -12.80 -28.06 5.41
CA ALA A 262 -12.14 -27.10 4.52
C ALA A 262 -12.88 -26.88 3.19
N ASP A 263 -13.61 -27.88 2.71
CA ASP A 263 -14.56 -27.76 1.60
C ASP A 263 -15.81 -28.57 1.95
N HIS A 264 -16.85 -27.90 2.43
CA HIS A 264 -18.12 -28.53 2.78
C HIS A 264 -18.89 -29.05 1.56
N THR A 265 -18.48 -28.73 0.32
CA THR A 265 -19.17 -29.18 -0.89
C THR A 265 -18.77 -30.59 -1.32
N ILE A 266 -17.74 -31.16 -0.70
CA ILE A 266 -17.29 -32.52 -0.93
C ILE A 266 -18.19 -33.50 -0.16
N ILE A 267 -18.73 -34.49 -0.88
CA ILE A 267 -19.68 -35.47 -0.34
C ILE A 267 -18.98 -36.51 0.55
N ASP A 268 -17.77 -36.95 0.17
CA ASP A 268 -17.00 -37.95 0.91
C ASP A 268 -15.85 -37.29 1.67
N GLN A 269 -16.08 -37.02 2.96
CA GLN A 269 -15.12 -36.39 3.85
C GLN A 269 -14.27 -37.44 4.60
N PRO A 270 -13.02 -37.13 4.93
CA PRO A 270 -12.20 -38.02 5.76
C PRO A 270 -12.85 -38.22 7.13
N LYS A 271 -12.91 -39.48 7.58
CA LYS A 271 -13.53 -39.86 8.86
C LYS A 271 -12.64 -39.56 10.07
N GLU A 272 -11.32 -39.61 9.89
CA GLU A 272 -10.35 -39.35 10.95
C GLU A 272 -10.02 -37.86 11.01
N LYS A 273 -10.82 -37.12 11.80
CA LYS A 273 -10.63 -35.68 12.03
C LYS A 273 -10.77 -35.33 13.50
N VAL A 274 -10.07 -34.29 13.92
CA VAL A 274 -10.11 -33.71 15.27
C VAL A 274 -10.62 -32.29 15.14
N ARG A 275 -11.63 -31.90 15.95
CA ARG A 275 -12.08 -30.50 16.03
C ARG A 275 -11.05 -29.73 16.85
N LEU A 276 -10.38 -28.77 16.22
CA LEU A 276 -9.41 -27.90 16.86
C LEU A 276 -10.01 -26.50 16.96
N THR A 277 -10.22 -26.04 18.20
CA THR A 277 -10.72 -24.70 18.50
C THR A 277 -9.58 -23.87 19.08
N LYS A 278 -9.10 -22.88 18.31
CA LYS A 278 -8.08 -21.91 18.74
C LYS A 278 -8.76 -20.62 19.15
N TYR A 279 -8.80 -20.33 20.44
CA TYR A 279 -9.35 -19.11 21.01
C TYR A 279 -8.24 -18.09 21.32
N PHE A 280 -8.47 -16.85 20.92
CA PHE A 280 -7.63 -15.70 21.24
C PHE A 280 -8.52 -14.59 21.81
N GLY A 281 -8.26 -14.17 23.03
CA GLY A 281 -9.05 -13.09 23.62
C GLY A 281 -8.96 -13.01 25.12
N LEU A 282 -9.83 -12.20 25.68
CA LEU A 282 -9.97 -12.00 27.12
C LEU A 282 -10.58 -13.25 27.75
N VAL A 283 -9.91 -13.73 28.81
CA VAL A 283 -10.34 -14.86 29.65
C VAL A 283 -10.28 -14.42 31.11
N PRO A 284 -11.22 -14.87 31.97
CA PRO A 284 -11.12 -14.64 33.40
C PRO A 284 -9.84 -15.24 33.98
N ARG A 285 -9.05 -14.41 34.67
CA ARG A 285 -7.72 -14.79 35.19
C ARG A 285 -7.76 -16.00 36.11
N HIS A 286 -8.74 -16.07 37.02
CA HIS A 286 -8.91 -17.19 37.95
C HIS A 286 -9.06 -18.55 37.23
N LEU A 287 -9.74 -18.61 36.08
CA LEU A 287 -9.87 -19.86 35.32
C LEU A 287 -8.55 -20.29 34.67
N LEU A 288 -7.74 -19.32 34.26
CA LEU A 288 -6.42 -19.58 33.67
C LEU A 288 -5.42 -20.03 34.74
N ASP A 289 -5.41 -19.37 35.89
CA ASP A 289 -4.53 -19.68 37.02
C ASP A 289 -4.88 -21.05 37.64
N LYS A 290 -6.17 -21.35 37.78
CA LYS A 290 -6.68 -22.68 38.16
C LYS A 290 -6.19 -23.79 37.22
N PHE A 291 -6.16 -23.55 35.91
CA PHE A 291 -5.65 -24.54 34.94
C PHE A 291 -4.14 -24.72 35.01
N ASN A 292 -3.39 -23.63 35.22
CA ASN A 292 -1.93 -23.68 35.32
C ASN A 292 -1.43 -24.27 36.65
N GLY A 293 -2.34 -24.55 37.60
CA GLY A 293 -1.99 -25.00 38.94
C GLY A 293 -1.35 -23.91 39.80
N THR A 294 -1.43 -22.64 39.38
CA THR A 294 -0.90 -21.51 40.16
C THR A 294 -1.80 -21.14 41.33
N ASP A 295 -3.09 -21.52 41.30
CA ASP A 295 -4.00 -21.38 42.45
C ASP A 295 -3.56 -22.23 43.65
N GLU A 296 -3.01 -23.44 43.43
CA GLU A 296 -2.49 -24.28 44.54
C GLU A 296 -1.25 -23.64 45.18
N ILE A 297 -0.41 -22.97 44.38
CA ILE A 297 0.79 -22.27 44.89
C ILE A 297 0.42 -20.96 45.63
N ILE A 298 -0.63 -20.27 45.18
CA ILE A 298 -1.11 -19.04 45.83
C ILE A 298 -1.79 -19.38 47.16
N THR A 299 -2.59 -20.43 47.21
CA THR A 299 -3.24 -20.90 48.46
C THR A 299 -2.22 -21.42 49.47
N ASP A 300 -1.19 -22.17 49.06
CA ASP A 300 -0.11 -22.60 49.95
C ASP A 300 0.70 -21.40 50.51
N LEU A 301 0.93 -20.36 49.69
CA LEU A 301 1.60 -19.12 50.12
C LEU A 301 0.71 -18.27 51.03
N GLU A 302 -0.60 -18.20 50.76
CA GLU A 302 -1.57 -17.52 51.62
C GLU A 302 -1.69 -18.22 52.98
N GLU A 303 -1.71 -19.55 53.01
CA GLU A 303 -1.69 -20.34 54.26
C GLU A 303 -0.36 -20.20 55.02
N GLU A 304 0.81 -20.16 54.35
CA GLU A 304 2.11 -19.88 55.00
C GLU A 304 2.23 -18.42 55.50
N ILE A 305 1.62 -17.47 54.80
CA ILE A 305 1.58 -16.06 55.22
C ILE A 305 0.61 -15.88 56.39
N GLU A 306 -0.58 -16.49 56.37
CA GLU A 306 -1.51 -16.47 57.51
C GLU A 306 -0.90 -17.14 58.75
N ALA A 307 -0.19 -18.27 58.60
CA ALA A 307 0.50 -18.94 59.69
C ALA A 307 1.66 -18.12 60.27
N SER A 308 2.34 -17.29 59.47
CA SER A 308 3.41 -16.40 59.95
C SER A 308 2.88 -15.07 60.51
N VAL A 309 1.67 -14.65 60.13
CA VAL A 309 0.97 -13.48 60.68
C VAL A 309 0.38 -13.76 62.07
N GLU A 310 -0.01 -14.99 62.39
CA GLU A 310 -0.46 -15.35 63.76
C GLU A 310 0.65 -15.26 64.83
N GLU A 311 1.94 -15.34 64.45
CA GLU A 311 3.07 -15.30 65.41
C GLU A 311 3.61 -13.89 65.71
N GLN A 312 3.27 -12.85 64.93
CA GLN A 312 3.79 -11.49 65.11
C GLN A 312 2.73 -10.40 64.98
N ILE A 313 1.93 -10.24 66.03
CA ILE A 313 0.98 -9.13 66.16
C ILE A 313 1.54 -8.09 67.13
N GLU A 314 2.00 -6.96 66.59
CA GLU A 314 1.62 -5.63 67.10
C GLU A 314 1.92 -4.43 66.18
N ASP A 315 2.62 -4.57 65.03
CA ASP A 315 2.93 -3.41 64.15
C ASP A 315 2.63 -3.61 62.63
N ALA A 316 1.84 -4.62 62.25
CA ALA A 316 1.69 -5.02 60.84
C ALA A 316 0.51 -4.38 60.05
N GLU A 317 -0.34 -3.57 60.66
CA GLU A 317 -1.56 -3.05 59.99
C GLU A 317 -1.27 -2.02 58.87
N ALA A 318 -0.08 -1.41 58.87
CA ALA A 318 0.35 -0.44 57.85
C ALA A 318 1.17 -1.06 56.70
N VAL A 319 1.71 -2.26 56.88
CA VAL A 319 2.48 -2.98 55.84
C VAL A 319 1.55 -3.89 55.01
N LEU A 320 0.51 -4.44 55.65
CA LEU A 320 -0.51 -5.27 54.97
C LEU A 320 -1.25 -4.55 53.84
N SER A 321 -1.51 -3.24 53.95
CA SER A 321 -2.20 -2.50 52.88
C SER A 321 -1.33 -2.23 51.64
N ALA A 322 -0.01 -2.41 51.72
CA ALA A 322 0.90 -2.13 50.61
C ALA A 322 1.36 -3.40 49.86
N GLU A 323 1.40 -4.56 50.52
CA GLU A 323 1.89 -5.80 49.90
C GLU A 323 0.77 -6.68 49.34
N VAL A 324 -0.47 -6.60 49.86
CA VAL A 324 -1.64 -7.32 49.29
C VAL A 324 -2.17 -6.64 48.03
N GLU A 325 -1.90 -5.34 47.81
CA GLU A 325 -2.21 -4.66 46.54
C GLU A 325 -1.35 -5.15 45.35
N ALA A 326 -0.31 -5.98 45.58
CA ALA A 326 0.68 -6.33 44.56
C ALA A 326 0.28 -7.47 43.60
N LYS A 327 -0.88 -8.12 43.76
CA LYS A 327 -1.34 -9.21 42.87
C LYS A 327 -2.77 -9.11 42.34
N VAL A 328 -3.49 -8.01 42.55
CA VAL A 328 -4.79 -7.81 41.87
C VAL A 328 -4.54 -7.34 40.43
N GLY A 329 -4.14 -8.27 39.58
CA GLY A 329 -4.12 -8.03 38.14
C GLY A 329 -5.54 -7.82 37.59
N PRO A 330 -5.67 -7.34 36.34
CA PRO A 330 -6.99 -7.19 35.72
C PRO A 330 -7.74 -8.53 35.70
N PHE A 331 -9.05 -8.49 35.95
CA PHE A 331 -9.90 -9.69 35.98
C PHE A 331 -9.88 -10.46 34.65
N TYR A 332 -9.80 -9.74 33.54
CA TYR A 332 -9.64 -10.31 32.21
C TYR A 332 -8.20 -10.17 31.73
N VAL A 333 -7.65 -11.26 31.20
CA VAL A 333 -6.30 -11.32 30.63
C VAL A 333 -6.39 -11.83 29.19
N GLU A 334 -5.64 -11.23 28.27
CA GLU A 334 -5.52 -11.73 26.90
C GLU A 334 -4.77 -13.06 26.91
N ALA A 335 -5.46 -14.14 26.52
CA ALA A 335 -4.94 -15.50 26.54
C ALA A 335 -5.07 -16.18 25.17
N MET A 336 -4.17 -17.13 24.93
CA MET A 336 -4.23 -18.07 23.81
C MET A 336 -4.59 -19.44 24.35
N VAL A 337 -5.77 -19.94 23.99
CA VAL A 337 -6.27 -21.25 24.42
C VAL A 337 -6.55 -22.10 23.18
N VAL A 338 -6.01 -23.31 23.13
CA VAL A 338 -6.24 -24.28 22.07
C VAL A 338 -6.87 -25.52 22.69
N ILE A 339 -8.07 -25.86 22.20
CA ILE A 339 -8.88 -26.98 22.70
C ILE A 339 -9.11 -27.98 21.57
N ALA A 340 -8.91 -29.25 21.86
CA ALA A 340 -9.26 -30.38 20.99
C ALA A 340 -10.58 -31.03 21.43
N ASN A 341 -11.43 -31.37 20.46
CA ASN A 341 -12.72 -32.05 20.64
C ASN A 341 -13.65 -31.40 21.68
N GLY A 342 -13.48 -30.10 21.94
CA GLY A 342 -14.30 -29.32 22.88
C GLY A 342 -14.13 -29.67 24.36
N SER A 343 -13.12 -30.45 24.75
CA SER A 343 -12.91 -30.84 26.16
C SER A 343 -11.43 -30.94 26.56
N THR A 344 -10.54 -31.25 25.62
CA THR A 344 -9.11 -31.44 25.93
C THR A 344 -8.32 -30.19 25.61
N ILE A 345 -7.75 -29.52 26.62
CA ILE A 345 -6.88 -28.35 26.41
C ILE A 345 -5.50 -28.84 25.94
N LEU A 346 -5.05 -28.36 24.78
CA LEU A 346 -3.73 -28.62 24.22
C LEU A 346 -2.72 -27.53 24.59
N LYS A 347 -3.19 -26.31 24.79
CA LYS A 347 -2.38 -25.15 25.16
C LYS A 347 -3.27 -24.12 25.82
N ALA A 348 -2.88 -23.62 26.98
CA ALA A 348 -3.49 -22.44 27.59
C ALA A 348 -2.36 -21.62 28.21
N GLN A 349 -2.21 -20.38 27.76
CA GLN A 349 -1.20 -19.46 28.28
C GLN A 349 -1.67 -18.02 28.09
N GLU A 350 -1.19 -17.12 28.92
CA GLU A 350 -1.29 -15.68 28.64
C GLU A 350 -0.61 -15.37 27.29
N ASN A 351 -1.13 -14.37 26.58
CA ASN A 351 -0.60 -13.95 25.30
C ASN A 351 0.92 -13.72 25.37
N PRO A 352 1.73 -14.49 24.62
CA PRO A 352 3.18 -14.42 24.69
C PRO A 352 3.77 -13.24 23.91
N PHE A 353 2.98 -12.57 23.06
CA PHE A 353 3.50 -11.52 22.16
C PHE A 353 3.73 -10.19 22.88
N TYR A 354 4.76 -9.44 22.46
CA TYR A 354 5.07 -8.12 23.04
C TYR A 354 3.97 -7.08 22.88
N LEU A 355 3.26 -7.10 21.74
CA LEU A 355 2.14 -6.19 21.48
C LEU A 355 0.87 -6.57 22.26
N LYS A 356 0.85 -7.74 22.92
CA LYS A 356 -0.33 -8.34 23.55
C LYS A 356 -1.56 -8.34 22.63
N ASP A 357 -1.31 -8.38 21.33
CA ASP A 357 -2.29 -8.36 20.24
C ASP A 357 -2.78 -9.77 19.93
N ARG A 358 -3.99 -9.85 19.37
CA ARG A 358 -4.55 -11.11 18.88
C ARG A 358 -3.93 -11.41 17.51
N PRO A 359 -3.45 -12.63 17.24
CA PRO A 359 -2.71 -12.95 16.02
C PRO A 359 -3.61 -13.12 14.78
N ILE A 360 -4.62 -12.26 14.63
CA ILE A 360 -5.60 -12.29 13.56
C ILE A 360 -5.72 -10.90 12.96
N VAL A 361 -5.68 -10.85 11.63
CA VAL A 361 -5.97 -9.65 10.85
C VAL A 361 -7.23 -9.90 10.03
N ALA A 362 -8.12 -8.92 9.99
CA ALA A 362 -9.33 -8.98 9.20
C ALA A 362 -9.54 -7.68 8.43
N PHE A 363 -10.12 -7.81 7.25
CA PHE A 363 -10.45 -6.67 6.41
C PHE A 363 -11.80 -6.86 5.76
N GLN A 364 -12.55 -5.78 5.68
CA GLN A 364 -13.84 -5.75 5.01
C GLN A 364 -13.65 -5.23 3.59
N TRP A 365 -14.28 -5.85 2.59
CA TRP A 365 -14.21 -5.34 1.21
C TRP A 365 -14.87 -3.96 1.12
N ASP A 366 -16.14 -3.89 1.53
CA ASP A 366 -16.82 -2.64 1.86
C ASP A 366 -17.20 -2.63 3.34
N VAL A 367 -16.82 -1.56 4.04
CA VAL A 367 -17.14 -1.37 5.46
C VAL A 367 -18.64 -1.11 5.63
N VAL A 368 -19.28 -1.94 6.46
CA VAL A 368 -20.67 -1.74 6.92
C VAL A 368 -20.61 -1.21 8.36
N PRO A 369 -21.08 0.02 8.63
CA PRO A 369 -21.02 0.60 9.97
C PRO A 369 -21.72 -0.27 11.01
N GLY A 370 -21.08 -0.49 12.15
CA GLY A 370 -21.65 -1.24 13.27
C GLY A 370 -21.71 -2.76 13.08
N ARG A 371 -21.03 -3.32 12.06
CA ARG A 371 -20.94 -4.77 11.84
C ARG A 371 -19.50 -5.20 11.55
N PHE A 372 -19.12 -6.36 12.05
CA PHE A 372 -17.85 -6.99 11.72
C PHE A 372 -17.84 -7.60 10.30
N TRP A 373 -18.97 -8.12 9.83
CA TRP A 373 -19.08 -8.66 8.47
C TRP A 373 -19.36 -7.52 7.47
N GLY A 374 -18.39 -7.26 6.61
CA GLY A 374 -18.51 -6.32 5.50
C GLY A 374 -19.30 -6.87 4.32
N ARG A 375 -19.45 -6.04 3.27
CA ARG A 375 -20.16 -6.39 2.04
C ARG A 375 -19.21 -6.74 0.90
N GLY A 376 -19.39 -7.91 0.31
CA GLY A 376 -18.56 -8.43 -0.78
C GLY A 376 -19.00 -7.99 -2.17
N VAL A 377 -18.22 -8.40 -3.18
CA VAL A 377 -18.56 -8.25 -4.61
C VAL A 377 -19.74 -9.14 -4.98
N CYS A 378 -19.81 -10.37 -4.43
CA CYS A 378 -20.92 -11.28 -4.68
C CYS A 378 -22.26 -10.71 -4.18
N GLU A 379 -22.28 -10.14 -2.98
CA GLU A 379 -23.48 -9.49 -2.43
C GLU A 379 -23.92 -8.28 -3.28
N LYS A 380 -22.98 -7.49 -3.81
CA LYS A 380 -23.28 -6.35 -4.71
C LYS A 380 -23.98 -6.79 -6.01
N GLY A 381 -23.53 -7.90 -6.59
CA GLY A 381 -24.03 -8.41 -7.86
C GLY A 381 -25.18 -9.41 -7.73
N TYR A 382 -25.53 -9.83 -6.50
CA TYR A 382 -26.41 -10.96 -6.22
C TYR A 382 -27.76 -10.89 -6.95
N SER A 383 -28.53 -9.81 -6.75
CA SER A 383 -29.88 -9.69 -7.32
C SER A 383 -29.84 -9.60 -8.85
N SER A 384 -28.89 -8.84 -9.39
CA SER A 384 -28.73 -8.64 -10.83
C SER A 384 -28.27 -9.91 -11.54
N GLN A 385 -27.39 -10.69 -10.90
CA GLN A 385 -26.92 -11.98 -11.41
C GLN A 385 -28.07 -13.00 -11.44
N LYS A 386 -28.86 -13.12 -10.36
CA LYS A 386 -30.02 -14.03 -10.35
C LYS A 386 -31.02 -13.65 -11.44
N ALA A 387 -31.31 -12.36 -11.59
CA ALA A 387 -32.20 -11.88 -12.66
C ALA A 387 -31.64 -12.19 -14.07
N LEU A 388 -30.33 -11.98 -14.29
CA LEU A 388 -29.66 -12.30 -15.55
C LEU A 388 -29.74 -13.79 -15.87
N ASP A 389 -29.49 -14.65 -14.88
CA ASP A 389 -29.56 -16.10 -15.03
C ASP A 389 -30.99 -16.56 -15.34
N THR A 390 -32.00 -16.01 -14.67
CA THR A 390 -33.41 -16.29 -14.96
C THR A 390 -33.79 -15.90 -16.39
N GLU A 391 -33.40 -14.71 -16.87
CA GLU A 391 -33.67 -14.26 -18.25
C GLU A 391 -32.99 -15.17 -19.28
N LEU A 392 -31.71 -15.50 -19.07
CA LEU A 392 -30.97 -16.38 -19.98
C LEU A 392 -31.58 -17.78 -20.05
N ARG A 393 -32.03 -18.34 -18.93
CA ARG A 393 -32.72 -19.64 -18.88
C ARG A 393 -34.06 -19.57 -19.61
N ALA A 394 -34.88 -18.56 -19.33
CA ALA A 394 -36.16 -18.34 -20.00
C ALA A 394 -35.99 -18.20 -21.52
N ARG A 395 -34.94 -17.49 -21.96
CA ARG A 395 -34.60 -17.35 -23.37
C ARG A 395 -34.22 -18.66 -24.03
N ILE A 396 -33.39 -19.48 -23.39
CA ILE A 396 -33.01 -20.80 -23.93
C ILE A 396 -34.23 -21.71 -24.05
N ASP A 397 -35.12 -21.68 -23.06
CA ASP A 397 -36.35 -22.47 -23.10
C ASP A 397 -37.31 -21.99 -24.21
N ALA A 398 -37.44 -20.67 -24.41
CA ALA A 398 -38.17 -20.12 -25.54
C ALA A 398 -37.53 -20.51 -26.89
N LEU A 399 -36.21 -20.45 -27.01
CA LEU A 399 -35.49 -20.89 -28.20
C LEU A 399 -35.71 -22.38 -28.47
N ALA A 400 -35.72 -23.23 -27.45
CA ALA A 400 -35.99 -24.65 -27.59
C ALA A 400 -37.40 -24.90 -28.18
N LEU A 401 -38.42 -24.16 -27.71
CA LEU A 401 -39.79 -24.26 -28.23
C LEU A 401 -39.94 -23.69 -29.66
N THR A 402 -39.16 -22.67 -30.02
CA THR A 402 -39.17 -22.13 -31.39
C THR A 402 -38.42 -23.02 -32.40
N ASN A 403 -37.31 -23.63 -31.99
CA ASN A 403 -36.50 -24.50 -32.85
C ASN A 403 -37.18 -25.85 -33.11
N ALA A 404 -37.91 -26.38 -32.13
CA ALA A 404 -38.74 -27.57 -32.28
C ALA A 404 -40.23 -27.16 -32.37
N PRO A 405 -40.74 -26.79 -33.56
CA PRO A 405 -42.10 -26.33 -33.69
C PRO A 405 -43.09 -27.44 -33.33
N MET A 406 -43.96 -27.16 -32.37
CA MET A 406 -45.09 -28.02 -32.09
C MET A 406 -46.15 -27.81 -33.18
N ILE A 407 -46.68 -28.91 -33.71
CA ILE A 407 -47.68 -28.86 -34.78
C ILE A 407 -49.05 -29.10 -34.16
N ALA A 408 -49.95 -28.12 -34.29
CA ALA A 408 -51.36 -28.32 -34.00
C ALA A 408 -52.03 -28.94 -35.25
N MET A 409 -52.77 -30.02 -35.05
CA MET A 409 -53.50 -30.71 -36.12
C MET A 409 -54.92 -31.01 -35.65
N ASP A 410 -55.89 -30.82 -36.55
CA ASP A 410 -57.29 -31.16 -36.30
C ASP A 410 -57.45 -32.67 -36.06
N SER A 411 -57.93 -33.03 -34.87
CA SER A 411 -58.12 -34.41 -34.42
C SER A 411 -59.08 -35.21 -35.30
N THR A 412 -60.01 -34.55 -36.01
CA THR A 412 -61.00 -35.21 -36.87
C THR A 412 -60.42 -35.64 -38.22
N ARG A 413 -59.28 -35.06 -38.61
CA ARG A 413 -58.65 -35.28 -39.93
C ARG A 413 -57.35 -36.09 -39.85
N MET A 414 -56.95 -36.56 -38.66
CA MET A 414 -55.79 -37.43 -38.48
C MET A 414 -56.12 -38.88 -38.88
N PRO A 415 -55.41 -39.49 -39.85
CA PRO A 415 -55.58 -40.91 -40.16
C PRO A 415 -55.17 -41.77 -38.96
N ARG A 416 -56.00 -42.75 -38.57
CA ARG A 416 -55.70 -43.66 -37.46
C ARG A 416 -54.36 -44.39 -37.71
N GLY A 417 -53.39 -44.21 -36.81
CA GLY A 417 -52.05 -44.83 -36.90
C GLY A 417 -50.97 -43.99 -37.58
N ALA A 418 -51.26 -42.75 -38.00
CA ALA A 418 -50.26 -41.87 -38.60
C ALA A 418 -49.18 -41.42 -37.59
N LYS A 419 -47.94 -41.88 -37.77
CA LYS A 419 -46.78 -41.38 -37.01
C LYS A 419 -46.20 -40.15 -37.72
N PRO A 420 -46.06 -38.99 -37.05
CA PRO A 420 -45.45 -37.78 -37.60
C PRO A 420 -43.92 -37.90 -37.66
N GLN A 421 -43.43 -38.94 -38.34
CA GLN A 421 -42.01 -39.12 -38.63
C GLN A 421 -41.79 -38.79 -40.10
N VAL A 422 -41.00 -37.76 -40.38
CA VAL A 422 -40.58 -37.37 -41.72
C VAL A 422 -39.26 -38.07 -42.03
N ARG A 423 -39.20 -38.78 -43.15
CA ARG A 423 -37.97 -39.38 -43.69
C ARG A 423 -37.81 -38.89 -45.13
N PRO A 424 -36.57 -38.67 -45.62
CA PRO A 424 -36.35 -38.29 -47.02
C PRO A 424 -37.07 -39.25 -47.98
N GLY A 425 -37.86 -38.71 -48.91
CA GLY A 425 -38.63 -39.50 -49.89
C GLY A 425 -40.04 -39.94 -49.45
N LYS A 426 -40.50 -39.60 -48.24
CA LYS A 426 -41.88 -39.88 -47.79
C LYS A 426 -42.87 -38.87 -48.40
N VAL A 427 -43.75 -39.33 -49.27
CA VAL A 427 -44.82 -38.52 -49.85
C VAL A 427 -45.97 -38.36 -48.85
N LEU A 428 -46.35 -37.12 -48.54
CA LEU A 428 -47.47 -36.79 -47.67
C LEU A 428 -48.72 -36.57 -48.52
N LEU A 429 -49.68 -37.48 -48.42
CA LEU A 429 -50.97 -37.36 -49.10
C LEU A 429 -51.88 -36.46 -48.26
N THR A 430 -52.36 -35.36 -48.83
CA THR A 430 -53.26 -34.39 -48.17
C THR A 430 -54.53 -34.22 -49.01
N ASN A 431 -55.68 -34.09 -48.34
CA ASN A 431 -56.97 -33.77 -48.97
C ASN A 431 -57.29 -32.29 -48.68
N GLY A 432 -56.83 -31.37 -49.54
CA GLY A 432 -56.99 -29.91 -49.37
C GLY A 432 -55.66 -29.17 -49.18
N ASP A 433 -55.70 -27.84 -49.04
CA ASP A 433 -54.49 -27.04 -48.76
C ASP A 433 -53.94 -27.43 -47.37
N PRO A 434 -52.68 -27.94 -47.29
CA PRO A 434 -52.06 -28.33 -46.04
C PRO A 434 -52.08 -27.23 -44.96
N ARG A 435 -52.19 -25.96 -45.34
CA ARG A 435 -52.27 -24.82 -44.41
C ARG A 435 -53.52 -24.82 -43.53
N GLU A 436 -54.62 -25.44 -43.96
CA GLU A 436 -55.85 -25.54 -43.16
C GLU A 436 -55.83 -26.71 -42.16
N VAL A 437 -54.98 -27.72 -42.40
CA VAL A 437 -54.95 -28.98 -41.63
C VAL A 437 -53.73 -29.03 -40.70
N LEU A 438 -52.60 -28.49 -41.16
CA LEU A 438 -51.33 -28.37 -40.44
C LEU A 438 -51.01 -26.89 -40.31
N GLN A 439 -51.50 -26.26 -39.25
CA GLN A 439 -51.08 -24.92 -38.91
C GLN A 439 -49.80 -25.04 -38.07
N PRO A 440 -48.63 -24.57 -38.56
CA PRO A 440 -47.47 -24.47 -37.70
C PRO A 440 -47.82 -23.53 -36.55
N PHE A 441 -47.86 -24.05 -35.33
CA PHE A 441 -48.07 -23.23 -34.15
C PHE A 441 -46.77 -22.47 -33.91
N ASN A 442 -46.69 -21.26 -34.46
CA ASN A 442 -45.54 -20.41 -34.26
C ASN A 442 -45.66 -19.78 -32.88
N PHE A 443 -44.78 -20.17 -31.95
CA PHE A 443 -44.56 -19.34 -30.77
C PHE A 443 -44.07 -17.96 -31.25
N GLY A 444 -44.45 -16.89 -30.54
CA GLY A 444 -43.93 -15.56 -30.86
C GLY A 444 -42.40 -15.60 -30.98
N SER A 445 -41.83 -14.83 -31.91
CA SER A 445 -40.38 -14.73 -31.99
C SER A 445 -39.85 -14.20 -30.67
N VAL A 446 -38.73 -14.74 -30.19
CA VAL A 446 -38.00 -14.15 -29.05
C VAL A 446 -37.73 -12.69 -29.40
N SER A 447 -38.34 -11.77 -28.65
CA SER A 447 -38.22 -10.35 -28.92
C SER A 447 -36.78 -9.90 -28.76
N GLN A 448 -36.28 -9.09 -29.69
CA GLN A 448 -34.95 -8.47 -29.59
C GLN A 448 -34.79 -7.65 -28.28
N ILE A 449 -35.91 -7.25 -27.66
CA ILE A 449 -35.96 -6.57 -26.36
C ILE A 449 -35.35 -7.42 -25.23
N SER A 450 -35.56 -8.75 -25.22
CA SER A 450 -34.98 -9.62 -24.17
C SER A 450 -33.44 -9.65 -24.26
N PHE A 451 -32.85 -9.56 -25.47
CA PHE A 451 -31.40 -9.41 -25.60
C PHE A 451 -30.90 -8.09 -25.02
N ALA A 452 -31.60 -6.99 -25.30
CA ALA A 452 -31.27 -5.68 -24.73
C ALA A 452 -31.43 -5.66 -23.19
N GLN A 453 -32.39 -6.42 -22.65
CA GLN A 453 -32.58 -6.59 -21.20
C GLN A 453 -31.45 -7.42 -20.57
N ALA A 454 -31.05 -8.54 -21.18
CA ALA A 454 -29.91 -9.34 -20.70
C ALA A 454 -28.60 -8.52 -20.72
N GLU A 455 -28.36 -7.75 -21.78
CA GLU A 455 -27.21 -6.85 -21.86
C GLU A 455 -27.28 -5.72 -20.81
N ALA A 456 -28.47 -5.17 -20.55
CA ALA A 456 -28.67 -4.18 -19.50
C ALA A 456 -28.43 -4.77 -18.09
N LEU A 457 -28.86 -6.01 -17.84
CA LEU A 457 -28.61 -6.72 -16.58
C LEU A 457 -27.12 -7.05 -16.41
N GLN A 458 -26.42 -7.46 -17.47
CA GLN A 458 -24.97 -7.65 -17.44
C GLN A 458 -24.23 -6.35 -17.13
N ARG A 459 -24.62 -5.24 -17.79
CA ARG A 459 -24.09 -3.90 -17.45
C ARG A 459 -24.42 -3.49 -16.02
N MET A 460 -25.59 -3.86 -15.50
CA MET A 460 -25.97 -3.60 -14.12
C MET A 460 -25.09 -4.39 -13.14
N VAL A 461 -24.77 -5.66 -13.42
CA VAL A 461 -23.80 -6.45 -12.62
C VAL A 461 -22.45 -5.74 -12.60
N GLN A 462 -21.87 -5.41 -13.77
CA GLN A 462 -20.57 -4.74 -13.88
C GLN A 462 -20.55 -3.36 -13.18
N THR A 463 -21.59 -2.56 -13.34
CA THR A 463 -21.70 -1.23 -12.70
C THR A 463 -21.88 -1.34 -11.17
N SER A 464 -22.55 -2.39 -10.70
CA SER A 464 -22.81 -2.62 -9.27
C SER A 464 -21.58 -3.17 -8.56
N THR A 465 -20.85 -4.08 -9.21
CA THR A 465 -19.60 -4.64 -8.69
C THR A 465 -18.42 -3.70 -8.85
N GLY A 466 -18.46 -2.81 -9.85
CA GLY A 466 -17.32 -1.96 -10.23
C GLY A 466 -16.29 -2.71 -11.08
N ALA A 467 -16.61 -3.90 -11.57
CA ALA A 467 -15.73 -4.65 -12.45
C ALA A 467 -15.79 -4.07 -13.87
N ILE A 468 -14.64 -3.71 -14.42
CA ILE A 468 -14.52 -3.19 -15.78
C ILE A 468 -14.11 -4.34 -16.70
N ASP A 469 -14.94 -4.61 -17.70
CA ASP A 469 -14.48 -5.30 -18.90
C ASP A 469 -14.03 -4.22 -19.89
N ALA A 470 -12.80 -4.30 -20.39
CA ALA A 470 -12.27 -3.37 -21.39
C ALA A 470 -13.14 -3.35 -22.67
N ALA A 471 -13.89 -4.43 -22.95
CA ALA A 471 -14.87 -4.50 -24.03
C ALA A 471 -16.25 -3.90 -23.68
N GLY A 472 -16.54 -3.66 -22.39
CA GLY A 472 -17.83 -3.23 -21.87
C GLY A 472 -18.06 -1.71 -21.85
N ILE A 473 -17.04 -0.90 -22.15
CA ILE A 473 -17.18 0.56 -22.30
C ILE A 473 -17.74 0.83 -23.71
N PRO A 474 -18.99 1.30 -23.84
CA PRO A 474 -19.57 1.59 -25.14
C PRO A 474 -18.72 2.65 -25.85
N GLY A 475 -18.12 2.30 -26.97
CA GLY A 475 -17.36 3.23 -27.82
C GLY A 475 -15.83 3.24 -27.64
N SER A 476 -15.23 2.37 -26.80
CA SER A 476 -13.75 2.28 -26.68
C SER A 476 -13.05 1.84 -27.98
N ILE A 477 -13.77 1.19 -28.90
CA ILE A 477 -13.20 0.61 -30.12
C ILE A 477 -13.62 1.37 -31.39
N ASN A 478 -14.71 2.14 -31.35
CA ASN A 478 -15.32 2.78 -32.53
C ASN A 478 -15.37 4.32 -32.50
N GLY A 479 -14.63 4.99 -31.61
CA GLY A 479 -14.39 6.44 -31.68
C GLY A 479 -15.60 7.36 -31.48
N GLU A 480 -16.81 6.84 -31.24
CA GLU A 480 -18.03 7.63 -31.02
C GLU A 480 -18.25 8.06 -29.57
N ALA A 481 -17.59 7.42 -28.60
CA ALA A 481 -17.65 7.85 -27.21
C ALA A 481 -16.66 8.99 -26.97
N THR A 482 -17.16 10.15 -26.52
CA THR A 482 -16.33 11.30 -26.17
C THR A 482 -15.33 10.87 -25.09
N ALA A 483 -14.04 11.16 -25.28
CA ALA A 483 -12.99 10.84 -24.30
C ALA A 483 -13.34 11.33 -22.87
N ALA A 484 -14.10 12.42 -22.76
CA ALA A 484 -14.65 12.92 -21.50
C ALA A 484 -15.67 11.95 -20.83
N GLY A 485 -16.55 11.30 -21.58
CA GLY A 485 -17.55 10.36 -21.05
C GLY A 485 -16.93 9.05 -20.55
N ILE A 486 -15.92 8.54 -21.27
CA ILE A 486 -15.10 7.39 -20.84
C ILE A 486 -14.29 7.76 -19.59
N SER A 487 -13.72 8.96 -19.55
CA SER A 487 -12.94 9.46 -18.43
C SER A 487 -13.78 9.60 -17.15
N MET A 488 -15.02 10.08 -17.25
CA MET A 488 -15.92 10.21 -16.11
C MET A 488 -16.37 8.85 -15.53
N SER A 489 -16.67 7.86 -16.37
CA SER A 489 -17.09 6.53 -15.91
C SER A 489 -15.94 5.75 -15.26
N LEU A 490 -14.74 5.79 -15.85
CA LEU A 490 -13.54 5.17 -15.28
C LEU A 490 -13.15 5.82 -13.94
N SER A 491 -13.24 7.15 -13.82
CA SER A 491 -12.91 7.87 -12.59
C SER A 491 -13.80 7.48 -11.40
N ALA A 492 -15.08 7.20 -11.63
CA ALA A 492 -16.00 6.77 -10.58
C ALA A 492 -15.68 5.37 -10.05
N ILE A 493 -15.22 4.48 -10.92
CA ILE A 493 -14.83 3.10 -10.57
C ILE A 493 -13.50 3.09 -9.83
N ILE A 494 -12.51 3.83 -10.33
CA ILE A 494 -11.20 4.00 -9.66
C ILE A 494 -11.37 4.50 -8.22
N LYS A 495 -12.31 5.43 -7.97
CA LYS A 495 -12.58 5.91 -6.60
C LYS A 495 -13.11 4.81 -5.67
N ARG A 496 -13.93 3.89 -6.18
CA ARG A 496 -14.45 2.76 -5.39
C ARG A 496 -13.32 1.79 -5.04
N HIS A 497 -12.52 1.40 -6.04
CA HIS A 497 -11.37 0.53 -5.83
C HIS A 497 -10.32 1.17 -4.92
N LYS A 498 -10.06 2.47 -5.06
CA LYS A 498 -9.18 3.21 -4.15
C LYS A 498 -9.68 3.17 -2.71
N ARG A 499 -10.99 3.27 -2.48
CA ARG A 499 -11.55 3.16 -1.13
C ARG A 499 -11.35 1.76 -0.54
N THR A 500 -11.64 0.71 -1.29
CA THR A 500 -11.40 -0.68 -0.85
C THR A 500 -9.91 -0.92 -0.60
N LEU A 501 -9.05 -0.42 -1.48
CA LEU A 501 -7.60 -0.53 -1.37
C LEU A 501 -7.04 0.19 -0.13
N VAL A 502 -7.50 1.41 0.17
CA VAL A 502 -7.14 2.11 1.41
C VAL A 502 -7.59 1.30 2.63
N ASN A 503 -8.83 0.77 2.61
CA ASN A 503 -9.31 -0.04 3.71
C ASN A 503 -8.49 -1.33 3.90
N PHE A 504 -8.09 -1.97 2.81
CA PHE A 504 -7.22 -3.13 2.81
C PHE A 504 -5.83 -2.79 3.38
N GLN A 505 -5.29 -1.61 3.08
CA GLN A 505 -4.00 -1.19 3.65
C GLN A 505 -4.09 -0.95 5.16
N ASP A 506 -5.06 -0.15 5.58
CA ASP A 506 -5.18 0.27 6.97
C ASP A 506 -5.58 -0.88 7.88
N SER A 507 -6.50 -1.75 7.43
CA SER A 507 -7.03 -2.85 8.26
C SER A 507 -6.26 -4.16 8.11
N PHE A 508 -5.55 -4.39 7.01
CA PHE A 508 -4.88 -5.67 6.74
C PHE A 508 -3.36 -5.55 6.64
N LEU A 509 -2.84 -4.80 5.66
CA LEU A 509 -1.40 -4.80 5.37
C LEU A 509 -0.57 -4.15 6.46
N ILE A 510 -0.96 -2.96 6.95
CA ILE A 510 -0.21 -2.25 8.00
C ILE A 510 -0.18 -3.10 9.28
N PRO A 511 -1.32 -3.59 9.81
CA PRO A 511 -1.30 -4.47 10.98
C PRO A 511 -0.49 -5.74 10.74
N MET A 512 -0.64 -6.39 9.59
CA MET A 512 0.12 -7.61 9.27
C MET A 512 1.63 -7.38 9.28
N VAL A 513 2.12 -6.33 8.62
CA VAL A 513 3.57 -6.02 8.58
C VAL A 513 4.08 -5.67 9.97
N LYS A 514 3.33 -4.86 10.74
CA LYS A 514 3.69 -4.49 12.11
C LYS A 514 3.77 -5.71 13.02
N MET A 515 2.75 -6.56 13.01
CA MET A 515 2.71 -7.80 13.80
C MET A 515 3.84 -8.75 13.41
N ALA A 516 4.10 -8.93 12.10
CA ALA A 516 5.18 -9.78 11.62
C ALA A 516 6.55 -9.26 12.03
N ALA A 517 6.81 -7.95 11.90
CA ALA A 517 8.07 -7.34 12.30
C ALA A 517 8.32 -7.47 13.80
N CYS A 518 7.31 -7.22 14.65
CA CYS A 518 7.42 -7.40 16.09
C CYS A 518 7.70 -8.85 16.48
N ARG A 519 7.14 -9.84 15.77
CA ARG A 519 7.42 -11.26 15.99
C ARG A 519 8.85 -11.62 15.61
N TYR A 520 9.35 -11.11 14.48
CA TYR A 520 10.75 -11.30 14.11
C TYR A 520 11.71 -10.69 15.14
N MET A 521 11.40 -9.51 15.68
CA MET A 521 12.19 -8.89 16.75
C MET A 521 12.14 -9.69 18.06
N GLN A 522 11.00 -10.32 18.37
CA GLN A 522 10.83 -11.11 19.58
C GLN A 522 11.56 -12.45 19.51
N PHE A 523 11.44 -13.18 18.39
CA PHE A 523 11.95 -14.54 18.26
C PHE A 523 13.32 -14.64 17.56
N GLU A 524 13.77 -13.58 16.86
CA GLU A 524 15.07 -13.55 16.17
C GLU A 524 15.79 -12.19 16.33
N PRO A 525 16.11 -11.76 17.57
CA PRO A 525 16.67 -10.43 17.85
C PRO A 525 18.03 -10.16 17.20
N ASP A 526 18.86 -11.19 16.98
CA ASP A 526 20.18 -11.06 16.35
C ASP A 526 20.08 -10.58 14.89
N ARG A 527 19.02 -11.02 14.19
CA ARG A 527 18.77 -10.70 12.79
C ARG A 527 17.96 -9.42 12.64
N TYR A 528 17.14 -9.10 13.63
CA TYR A 528 16.20 -7.99 13.62
C TYR A 528 16.44 -7.11 14.85
N PRO A 529 17.30 -6.08 14.77
CA PRO A 529 17.57 -5.23 15.92
C PRO A 529 16.29 -4.53 16.38
N VAL A 530 16.05 -4.58 17.69
CA VAL A 530 14.90 -3.94 18.32
C VAL A 530 15.09 -2.42 18.26
N ASN A 531 14.35 -1.74 17.38
CA ASN A 531 14.24 -0.29 17.34
C ASN A 531 12.79 0.09 17.05
N ASP A 532 12.41 1.32 17.38
CA ASP A 532 11.09 1.85 17.07
C ASP A 532 10.99 2.18 15.57
N TYR A 533 10.25 1.36 14.83
CA TYR A 533 9.99 1.57 13.41
C TYR A 533 8.52 1.94 13.18
N VAL A 534 8.26 2.95 12.35
CA VAL A 534 6.92 3.26 11.86
C VAL A 534 6.77 2.66 10.45
N PHE A 535 5.82 1.75 10.30
CA PHE A 535 5.54 1.12 9.02
C PHE A 535 4.56 2.00 8.23
N GLU A 536 4.94 2.38 7.02
CA GLU A 536 4.10 3.09 6.06
C GLU A 536 3.87 2.18 4.85
N VAL A 537 2.63 1.89 4.48
CA VAL A 537 2.37 1.10 3.27
C VAL A 537 2.52 2.00 2.04
N THR A 538 3.44 1.64 1.16
CA THR A 538 3.59 2.26 -0.16
C THR A 538 2.70 1.52 -1.15
N SER A 539 1.43 1.92 -1.21
CA SER A 539 0.57 1.42 -2.28
C SER A 539 0.69 2.24 -3.53
N THR A 540 0.47 1.55 -4.64
CA THR A 540 0.45 2.14 -5.96
C THR A 540 -0.99 2.20 -6.46
N LEU A 541 -1.22 3.01 -7.47
CA LEU A 541 -2.49 3.02 -8.18
C LEU A 541 -2.65 1.67 -8.91
N GLY A 542 -3.88 1.12 -8.88
CA GLY A 542 -4.22 -0.13 -9.57
C GLY A 542 -4.08 -0.04 -11.08
N ILE A 543 -4.16 -1.19 -11.76
CA ILE A 543 -3.91 -1.35 -13.21
C ILE A 543 -4.62 -0.27 -14.01
N ILE A 544 -5.92 -0.09 -13.76
CA ILE A 544 -6.78 0.78 -14.55
C ILE A 544 -6.38 2.25 -14.38
N ALA A 545 -6.07 2.67 -13.15
CA ALA A 545 -5.59 4.01 -12.88
C ALA A 545 -4.20 4.26 -13.51
N ARG A 546 -3.35 3.23 -13.55
CA ARG A 546 -2.02 3.29 -14.17
C ARG A 546 -2.12 3.38 -15.69
N GLU A 547 -2.90 2.52 -16.33
CA GLU A 547 -3.17 2.60 -17.78
C GLU A 547 -3.80 3.93 -18.16
N TYR A 548 -4.69 4.44 -17.31
CA TYR A 548 -5.30 5.75 -17.49
C TYR A 548 -4.28 6.90 -17.36
N GLU A 549 -3.43 6.89 -16.34
CA GLU A 549 -2.33 7.87 -16.21
C GLU A 549 -1.36 7.79 -17.39
N VAL A 550 -0.95 6.59 -17.80
CA VAL A 550 -0.11 6.40 -18.99
C VAL A 550 -0.82 6.94 -20.23
N THR A 551 -2.13 6.70 -20.39
CA THR A 551 -2.90 7.23 -21.52
C THR A 551 -2.94 8.75 -21.51
N GLN A 552 -3.13 9.38 -20.35
CA GLN A 552 -3.08 10.84 -20.22
C GLN A 552 -1.68 11.39 -20.48
N LEU A 553 -0.65 10.75 -19.94
CA LEU A 553 0.75 11.14 -20.15
C LEU A 553 1.14 10.99 -21.62
N VAL A 554 0.65 9.97 -22.32
CA VAL A 554 0.84 9.78 -23.77
C VAL A 554 0.08 10.85 -24.56
N GLN A 555 -1.14 11.23 -24.17
CA GLN A 555 -1.85 12.36 -24.78
C GLN A 555 -1.09 13.68 -24.58
N LEU A 556 -0.56 13.92 -23.37
CA LEU A 556 0.29 15.08 -23.09
C LEU A 556 1.55 15.04 -23.96
N LEU A 557 2.22 13.89 -24.06
CA LEU A 557 3.40 13.68 -24.91
C LEU A 557 3.12 13.96 -26.39
N GLN A 558 1.94 13.59 -26.90
CA GLN A 558 1.52 13.88 -28.28
C GLN A 558 1.25 15.36 -28.53
N THR A 559 0.88 16.12 -27.49
CA THR A 559 0.59 17.56 -27.59
C THR A 559 1.80 18.45 -27.32
N MET A 560 2.86 17.92 -26.70
CA MET A 560 4.07 18.67 -26.37
C MET A 560 5.15 18.53 -27.44
N SER A 561 5.92 19.61 -27.67
CA SER A 561 7.05 19.58 -28.58
C SER A 561 8.27 18.87 -27.94
N PRO A 562 9.00 18.03 -28.69
CA PRO A 562 10.17 17.28 -28.20
C PRO A 562 11.28 18.11 -27.54
N ASP A 563 11.36 19.40 -27.87
CA ASP A 563 12.42 20.31 -27.40
C ASP A 563 12.17 20.87 -25.98
N THR A 564 11.03 20.53 -25.36
CA THR A 564 10.69 21.05 -24.03
C THR A 564 11.47 20.28 -22.96
N PRO A 565 12.08 20.94 -21.95
CA PRO A 565 12.79 20.26 -20.86
C PRO A 565 11.92 19.30 -20.03
N MET A 566 10.58 19.41 -20.14
CA MET A 566 9.62 18.50 -19.51
C MET A 566 9.47 17.15 -20.24
N TYR A 567 9.90 17.07 -21.51
CA TYR A 567 9.76 15.86 -22.33
C TYR A 567 10.47 14.63 -21.72
N PRO A 568 11.76 14.68 -21.32
CA PRO A 568 12.41 13.55 -20.66
C PRO A 568 11.78 13.19 -19.30
N MET A 569 11.27 14.18 -18.54
CA MET A 569 10.56 13.92 -17.27
C MET A 569 9.23 13.19 -17.49
N LEU A 570 8.50 13.52 -18.56
CA LEU A 570 7.27 12.81 -18.94
C LEU A 570 7.55 11.40 -19.44
N VAL A 571 8.60 11.22 -20.26
CA VAL A 571 9.05 9.89 -20.70
C VAL A 571 9.46 9.04 -19.50
N SER A 572 10.21 9.59 -18.55
CA SER A 572 10.55 8.92 -17.29
C SER A 572 9.29 8.54 -16.50
N SER A 573 8.31 9.44 -16.38
CA SER A 573 7.05 9.16 -15.67
C SER A 573 6.19 8.09 -16.37
N ILE A 574 6.20 8.05 -17.71
CA ILE A 574 5.54 6.99 -18.50
C ILE A 574 6.24 5.65 -18.26
N VAL A 575 7.57 5.60 -18.38
CA VAL A 575 8.37 4.40 -18.14
C VAL A 575 8.21 3.90 -16.70
N ASP A 576 8.09 4.81 -15.74
CA ASP A 576 7.83 4.49 -14.33
C ASP A 576 6.45 3.88 -14.07
N ASN A 577 5.47 4.24 -14.90
CA ASN A 577 4.13 3.69 -14.83
C ASN A 577 3.92 2.51 -15.79
N MET A 578 4.90 2.12 -16.60
CA MET A 578 4.84 0.91 -17.42
C MET A 578 5.44 -0.30 -16.70
N GLN A 579 4.82 -1.48 -16.86
CA GLN A 579 5.38 -2.76 -16.41
C GLN A 579 6.44 -3.25 -17.40
N LEU A 580 7.63 -2.64 -17.39
CA LEU A 580 8.78 -3.10 -18.18
C LEU A 580 9.71 -3.93 -17.29
N ALA A 581 10.12 -5.10 -17.77
CA ALA A 581 11.05 -5.97 -17.06
C ALA A 581 12.42 -5.29 -16.79
N ASN A 582 12.85 -4.37 -17.67
CA ASN A 582 14.11 -3.64 -17.56
C ASN A 582 13.90 -2.17 -17.11
N ARG A 583 12.87 -1.89 -16.30
CA ARG A 583 12.55 -0.52 -15.88
C ARG A 583 13.72 0.20 -15.20
N GLU A 584 14.41 -0.44 -14.26
CA GLU A 584 15.52 0.19 -13.52
C GLU A 584 16.69 0.55 -14.43
N GLU A 585 17.02 -0.31 -15.39
CA GLU A 585 18.07 -0.06 -16.37
C GLU A 585 17.70 1.09 -17.31
N LEU A 586 16.44 1.13 -17.77
CA LEU A 586 15.92 2.23 -18.59
C LEU A 586 15.85 3.55 -17.84
N MET A 587 15.41 3.55 -16.57
CA MET A 587 15.38 4.73 -15.71
C MET A 587 16.79 5.24 -15.44
N ARG A 588 17.74 4.35 -15.18
CA ARG A 588 19.15 4.71 -15.01
C ARG A 588 19.74 5.29 -16.30
N LEU A 589 19.43 4.73 -17.47
CA LEU A 589 19.85 5.30 -18.76
C LEU A 589 19.22 6.66 -19.03
N ILE A 590 17.95 6.88 -18.65
CA ILE A 590 17.28 8.18 -18.76
C ILE A 590 17.91 9.19 -17.80
N GLU A 591 18.22 8.81 -16.56
CA GLU A 591 18.96 9.66 -15.60
C GLU A 591 20.39 9.97 -16.09
N GLU A 592 21.12 8.98 -16.61
CA GLU A 592 22.44 9.16 -17.21
C GLU A 592 22.38 10.08 -18.45
N SER A 593 21.28 10.03 -19.21
CA SER A 593 21.02 10.93 -20.34
C SER A 593 20.55 12.33 -19.91
N ALA A 594 19.95 12.45 -18.72
CA ALA A 594 19.46 13.70 -18.14
C ALA A 594 20.54 14.44 -17.34
N GLN A 595 21.60 13.75 -16.89
CA GLN A 595 22.76 14.40 -16.33
C GLN A 595 23.53 15.14 -17.43
N PRO A 596 23.78 16.45 -17.31
CA PRO A 596 24.67 17.15 -18.23
C PRO A 596 26.05 16.50 -18.10
N ASN A 597 26.54 15.92 -19.21
CA ASN A 597 27.80 15.22 -19.26
C ASN A 597 28.90 16.11 -18.62
N PRO A 598 29.68 15.64 -17.61
CA PRO A 598 30.66 16.47 -16.92
C PRO A 598 31.74 17.05 -17.85
N GLU A 599 31.95 16.47 -19.03
CA GLU A 599 32.75 17.08 -20.09
C GLU A 599 32.05 18.24 -20.79
N GLU A 600 30.74 18.20 -21.01
CA GLU A 600 29.99 19.32 -21.59
C GLU A 600 29.76 20.42 -20.55
N ALA A 601 29.48 20.10 -19.29
CA ALA A 601 29.40 21.09 -18.22
C ALA A 601 30.77 21.78 -17.99
N LYS A 602 31.89 21.05 -18.03
CA LYS A 602 33.23 21.65 -18.00
C LYS A 602 33.56 22.41 -19.28
N ARG A 603 33.09 21.98 -20.45
CA ARG A 603 33.31 22.71 -21.72
C ARG A 603 32.46 23.97 -21.79
N GLN A 604 31.28 23.96 -21.20
CA GLN A 604 30.36 25.09 -21.12
C GLN A 604 30.81 26.07 -20.02
N GLN A 605 31.22 25.58 -18.86
CA GLN A 605 31.92 26.40 -17.86
C GLN A 605 33.27 26.92 -18.37
N ALA A 606 34.04 26.15 -19.13
CA ALA A 606 35.30 26.63 -19.73
C ALA A 606 35.05 27.61 -20.88
N MET A 607 33.96 27.46 -21.64
CA MET A 607 33.54 28.43 -22.66
C MET A 607 33.05 29.72 -22.01
N ASP A 608 32.24 29.63 -20.96
CA ASP A 608 31.77 30.78 -20.19
C ASP A 608 32.95 31.46 -19.46
N GLN A 609 33.89 30.69 -18.94
CA GLN A 609 35.08 31.21 -18.26
C GLN A 609 36.09 31.79 -19.25
N MET A 610 36.26 31.21 -20.44
CA MET A 610 37.01 31.84 -21.54
C MET A 610 36.33 33.13 -22.02
N GLN A 611 35.00 33.18 -22.05
CA GLN A 611 34.25 34.37 -22.46
C GLN A 611 34.35 35.47 -21.39
N ILE A 612 34.27 35.12 -20.11
CA ILE A 612 34.53 36.02 -18.98
C ILE A 612 35.98 36.50 -19.00
N ASP A 613 36.97 35.62 -19.19
CA ASP A 613 38.39 36.00 -19.25
C ASP A 613 38.72 36.88 -20.46
N PHE A 614 38.09 36.63 -21.61
CA PHE A 614 38.21 37.48 -22.80
C PHE A 614 37.58 38.86 -22.56
N GLN A 615 36.43 38.91 -21.90
CA GLN A 615 35.75 40.15 -21.53
C GLN A 615 36.52 40.91 -20.44
N GLN A 616 37.12 40.22 -19.46
CA GLN A 616 38.03 40.80 -18.47
C GLN A 616 39.32 41.32 -19.12
N SER A 617 39.89 40.60 -20.09
CA SER A 617 41.08 41.04 -20.83
C SER A 617 40.80 42.31 -21.65
N GLN A 618 39.63 42.43 -22.29
CA GLN A 618 39.20 43.68 -22.91
C GLN A 618 39.03 44.80 -21.87
N THR A 619 38.44 44.50 -20.72
CA THR A 619 38.25 45.47 -19.63
C THR A 619 39.59 45.94 -19.06
N ASN A 620 40.57 45.05 -18.92
CA ASN A 620 41.93 45.37 -18.46
C ASN A 620 42.70 46.21 -19.47
N LEU A 621 42.56 45.94 -20.78
CA LEU A 621 43.14 46.78 -21.82
C LEU A 621 42.55 48.19 -21.78
N LEU A 622 41.23 48.31 -21.65
CA LEU A 622 40.53 49.59 -21.51
C LEU A 622 40.97 50.33 -20.23
N ASN A 623 41.11 49.63 -19.10
CA ASN A 623 41.60 50.23 -17.85
C ASN A 623 43.06 50.67 -17.95
N SER A 624 43.91 49.89 -18.63
CA SER A 624 45.30 50.27 -18.89
C SER A 624 45.38 51.50 -19.81
N GLN A 625 44.52 51.59 -20.82
CA GLN A 625 44.41 52.78 -21.68
C GLN A 625 43.93 53.98 -20.87
N ALA A 626 42.91 53.80 -20.02
CA ALA A 626 42.43 54.85 -19.13
C ALA A 626 43.53 55.34 -18.17
N ALA A 627 44.35 54.44 -17.61
CA ALA A 627 45.47 54.80 -16.75
C ALA A 627 46.57 55.58 -17.50
N THR A 628 46.88 55.19 -18.75
CA THR A 628 47.84 55.95 -19.56
C THR A 628 47.33 57.35 -19.91
N GLU A 629 46.03 57.49 -20.19
CA GLU A 629 45.43 58.79 -20.45
C GLU A 629 45.33 59.65 -19.19
N GLN A 630 45.06 59.05 -18.03
CA GLN A 630 45.14 59.74 -16.74
C GLN A 630 46.56 60.24 -16.44
N ALA A 631 47.59 59.41 -16.66
CA ALA A 631 48.99 59.82 -16.47
C ALA A 631 49.39 60.94 -17.45
N ARG A 632 48.89 60.91 -18.69
CA ARG A 632 49.05 62.03 -19.63
C ARG A 632 48.36 63.29 -19.14
N GLY A 633 47.14 63.18 -18.62
CA GLY A 633 46.41 64.27 -18.00
C GLY A 633 47.17 64.89 -16.81
N GLU A 634 47.72 64.05 -15.92
CA GLU A 634 48.55 64.51 -14.80
C GLU A 634 49.82 65.22 -15.27
N LYS A 635 50.49 64.69 -16.31
CA LYS A 635 51.65 65.35 -16.91
C LYS A 635 51.28 66.73 -17.47
N VAL A 636 50.19 66.83 -18.22
CA VAL A 636 49.70 68.11 -18.75
C VAL A 636 49.35 69.08 -17.63
N MET A 637 48.72 68.60 -16.55
CA MET A 637 48.41 69.44 -15.38
C MET A 637 49.67 69.91 -14.64
N ALA A 638 50.70 69.06 -14.55
CA ALA A 638 52.00 69.45 -14.00
C ALA A 638 52.70 70.49 -14.88
N GLU A 639 52.68 70.33 -16.20
CA GLU A 639 53.20 71.30 -17.18
C GLU A 639 52.45 72.65 -17.06
N ILE A 640 51.12 72.64 -16.96
CA ILE A 640 50.30 73.84 -16.73
C ILE A 640 50.68 74.55 -15.42
N ARG A 641 50.94 73.80 -14.34
CA ARG A 641 51.35 74.37 -13.04
C ARG A 641 52.77 74.93 -13.06
N ALA A 642 53.68 74.35 -13.84
CA ALA A 642 55.06 74.82 -13.95
C ALA A 642 55.18 76.09 -14.83
N LEU A 643 54.30 76.24 -15.82
CA LEU A 643 54.30 77.37 -16.76
C LEU A 643 54.38 78.77 -16.12
N PRO A 644 53.57 79.13 -15.09
CA PRO A 644 53.67 80.45 -14.46
C PRO A 644 55.00 80.68 -13.72
N LEU A 645 55.58 79.63 -13.11
CA LEU A 645 56.87 79.72 -12.41
C LEU A 645 58.03 79.88 -13.41
N GLU A 646 57.94 79.23 -14.57
CA GLU A 646 58.91 79.41 -15.66
C GLU A 646 58.81 80.82 -16.23
N LEU A 647 57.60 81.32 -16.50
CA LEU A 647 57.34 82.70 -16.92
C LEU A 647 57.82 83.74 -15.89
N GLU A 648 57.67 83.48 -14.60
CA GLU A 648 58.20 84.34 -13.54
C GLU A 648 59.73 84.32 -13.48
N ASN A 649 60.36 83.14 -13.60
CA ASN A 649 61.82 83.06 -13.70
C ASN A 649 62.36 83.77 -14.94
N ASP A 650 61.69 83.65 -16.08
CA ASP A 650 62.06 84.36 -17.30
C ASP A 650 61.87 85.87 -17.16
N ARG A 651 60.80 86.32 -16.49
CA ARG A 651 60.65 87.74 -16.12
C ARG A 651 61.76 88.22 -15.19
N VAL A 652 62.10 87.46 -14.16
CA VAL A 652 63.18 87.82 -13.23
C VAL A 652 64.53 87.81 -13.95
N ARG A 653 64.79 86.87 -14.87
CA ARG A 653 65.99 86.88 -15.72
C ARG A 653 66.03 88.10 -16.63
N ALA A 654 64.91 88.46 -17.26
CA ALA A 654 64.80 89.65 -18.09
C ALA A 654 64.99 90.94 -17.26
N LEU A 655 64.44 91.01 -16.04
CA LEU A 655 64.63 92.11 -15.10
C LEU A 655 66.07 92.19 -14.59
N ALA A 656 66.70 91.07 -14.24
CA ALA A 656 68.12 91.02 -13.85
C ALA A 656 69.06 91.40 -15.02
N ALA A 657 68.68 91.06 -16.26
CA ALA A 657 69.37 91.54 -17.45
C ALA A 657 69.19 93.05 -17.66
N LEU A 658 68.01 93.60 -17.33
CA LEU A 658 67.74 95.05 -17.34
C LEU A 658 68.52 95.80 -16.24
N GLU A 659 68.55 95.28 -15.01
CA GLU A 659 69.33 95.86 -13.90
C GLU A 659 70.84 95.91 -14.20
N ARG A 660 71.39 94.88 -14.86
CA ARG A 660 72.79 94.93 -15.34
C ARG A 660 73.01 95.97 -16.42
N ALA A 661 71.98 96.30 -17.21
CA ALA A 661 72.06 97.30 -18.27
C ALA A 661 71.88 98.75 -17.77
N GLU A 662 71.47 98.97 -16.52
CA GLU A 662 71.22 100.31 -15.94
C GLU A 662 72.49 101.08 -15.50
N LYS A 663 73.69 100.67 -15.94
CA LYS A 663 74.95 101.35 -15.59
C LYS A 663 75.64 102.15 -16.69
N GLU A 664 75.00 102.45 -17.83
CA GLU A 664 75.52 103.47 -18.76
C GLU A 664 74.43 104.04 -19.72
N PRO A 665 74.34 105.37 -19.90
CA PRO A 665 73.25 106.01 -20.64
C PRO A 665 73.61 106.27 -22.13
N GLY A 666 72.76 105.84 -23.06
CA GLY A 666 72.84 106.31 -24.46
C GLY A 666 72.01 105.50 -25.45
N LYS A 667 70.97 106.15 -26.03
CA LYS A 667 70.12 105.84 -27.22
C LYS A 667 69.59 104.41 -27.50
N ASP A 668 70.26 103.33 -27.14
CA ASP A 668 69.84 101.94 -27.43
C ASP A 668 68.68 101.46 -26.55
N PHE A 669 68.40 102.18 -25.45
CA PHE A 669 67.33 101.84 -24.52
C PHE A 669 65.94 101.86 -25.18
N LYS A 670 65.70 102.79 -26.10
CA LYS A 670 64.37 102.97 -26.71
C LYS A 670 64.02 101.82 -27.65
N GLU A 671 64.99 101.30 -28.39
CA GLU A 671 64.80 100.17 -29.29
C GLU A 671 64.61 98.86 -28.51
N LYS A 672 65.38 98.65 -27.44
CA LYS A 672 65.25 97.46 -26.58
C LYS A 672 63.95 97.44 -25.79
N LEU A 673 63.44 98.59 -25.36
CA LEU A 673 62.14 98.68 -24.67
C LEU A 673 60.98 98.40 -25.63
N GLY A 674 61.06 98.85 -26.89
CA GLY A 674 60.09 98.50 -27.93
C GLY A 674 60.09 96.99 -28.27
N LEU A 675 61.26 96.36 -28.28
CA LEU A 675 61.37 94.91 -28.47
C LEU A 675 60.76 94.15 -27.28
N ALA A 676 61.05 94.56 -26.03
CA ALA A 676 60.48 93.95 -24.84
C ALA A 676 58.95 94.10 -24.76
N GLU A 677 58.41 95.26 -25.14
CA GLU A 677 56.95 95.45 -25.26
C GLU A 677 56.34 94.51 -26.31
N SER A 678 57.03 94.31 -27.44
CA SER A 678 56.56 93.38 -28.47
C SER A 678 56.51 91.92 -27.96
N PHE A 679 57.51 91.48 -27.21
CA PHE A 679 57.51 90.15 -26.58
C PHE A 679 56.43 89.98 -25.51
N ILE A 680 56.18 91.01 -24.67
CA ILE A 680 55.08 90.99 -23.69
C ILE A 680 53.73 90.92 -24.39
N LYS A 681 53.58 91.59 -25.55
CA LYS A 681 52.35 91.57 -26.34
C LYS A 681 52.13 90.22 -27.02
N GLU A 682 53.18 89.60 -27.56
CA GLU A 682 53.11 88.21 -28.08
C GLU A 682 52.77 87.21 -26.98
N GLY A 683 53.38 87.33 -25.79
CA GLY A 683 53.07 86.49 -24.63
C GLY A 683 51.62 86.60 -24.17
N LYS A 684 51.05 87.82 -24.14
CA LYS A 684 49.62 88.02 -23.84
C LYS A 684 48.71 87.38 -24.90
N LEU A 685 49.03 87.54 -26.19
CA LEU A 685 48.29 86.92 -27.29
C LEU A 685 48.31 85.38 -27.21
N GLY A 686 49.43 84.78 -26.80
CA GLY A 686 49.53 83.34 -26.54
C GLY A 686 48.64 82.89 -25.37
N LEU A 687 48.61 83.66 -24.28
CA LEU A 687 47.78 83.41 -23.10
C LEU A 687 46.28 83.53 -23.40
N ASP A 688 45.88 84.52 -24.22
CA ASP A 688 44.49 84.68 -24.65
C ASP A 688 44.06 83.57 -25.62
N LYS A 689 44.95 83.11 -26.53
CA LYS A 689 44.68 81.92 -27.36
C LYS A 689 44.54 80.65 -26.54
N ALA A 690 45.37 80.45 -25.51
CA ALA A 690 45.27 79.31 -24.62
C ALA A 690 43.97 79.32 -23.80
N LYS A 691 43.52 80.49 -23.34
CA LYS A 691 42.21 80.63 -22.68
C LYS A 691 41.04 80.36 -23.62
N PHE A 692 41.07 80.88 -24.85
CA PHE A 692 40.02 80.63 -25.84
C PHE A 692 39.91 79.13 -26.21
N LEU A 693 41.03 78.41 -26.30
CA LEU A 693 41.05 76.96 -26.54
C LEU A 693 40.62 76.12 -25.31
N SER A 694 40.57 76.70 -24.11
CA SER A 694 40.11 76.01 -22.89
C SER A 694 38.63 76.24 -22.57
N GLU A 695 37.99 77.24 -23.21
CA GLU A 695 36.57 77.57 -23.05
C GLU A 695 35.69 77.07 -24.23
N GLN A 696 36.29 76.43 -25.24
CA GLN A 696 35.62 75.54 -26.22
C GLN A 696 35.87 74.09 -25.85
#